data_AF-A0A8U0MYT0-F1
#
_entry.id   AF-A0A8U0MYT0-F1
#
_cell.length_a   1.000
_cell.length_b   1.000
_cell.length_c   1.000
_cell.angle_alpha   90.00
_cell.angle_beta   90.00
_cell.angle_gamma   90.00
#
_symmetry.space_group_name_H-M   'P 1'
#
loop_
_entity.id
_entity.type
_entity.pdbx_description
1 polymer ?
#
loop_
_entity_poly.entity_id
_entity_poly.type
_entity_poly.pdbx_seq_one_letter_code
_entity_poly.pdbx_strand_id
1 'polypeptide(L)'
;MGFGSDLKNSHEAVLKLQDWELRLLETVKKFMALRIKSDKEYASTLQNLCNQVDKESTVQMNYVSNVSKSWLLMIQQTEQLSRIMKTHAEDLNSGPLHRLTMMIKDKQQVKKSFVGVHQQIEAEMIKVTKTELEKLKSSYRQLIKEMNSAKEKYKEALAKGKETEKAKERYDKATMKLHMLHNQYVLALKGAQLHQNQYYNTTLPLLLDSLQKMQEEMIKALKGIFDEYSQITSLVTEEIVNVHKEIQMSVEQIDPSTEYNNFIDVHRTTAAKEQEIEFDTSLLEENENLQANEIMWNNLTAESLQVMLKAIAEELTQTQQMLLNKEEAVLELEKRIEESSKTCEKKSDIVLLLSQKQTLEELKQSVQQLKCAEAKFTAQKELLEQKVQENDGKEPPPVVNYEEDARSVTSMERKERLSKFESIRHSIAGIIRSPKSALGSSTNLYRFEGTGFSNIPQLIDHHYTTKQVITKKSGVVLLNPIPKDKKWVLNHEDVTLGELLGKGNFGEVYKGILKDKTAVAVKTCKEDLPQELKIKFLQEAKILKQYDHPNIVKLIGVCTQRQPIYIIMELVPGGDFLSFLRKKKDEIKLKQLVKFSLDAASGMSYLESKNCIHRDLAARNCLVGENNILKISDFGMSRQEDGGVYSSSGLKQIPIKWTAPEALNYGRYSSESDVWSFGILLWETFSLGVCPYPGMTNQQAREQVERGYRMSAPQHCPEDIFKIMTKCWDYKPENRPKFSELQKELTVIKRKITQ
;
A
#
# COMPACT_ATOMS: atom_id res chain seq x y z
N MET A 1 -46.08 38.81 0.30
CA MET A 1 -45.83 38.25 1.65
C MET A 1 -44.56 38.88 2.16
N GLY A 2 -44.55 39.26 3.44
CA GLY A 2 -43.45 40.00 4.05
C GLY A 2 -43.54 39.96 5.56
N PHE A 3 -42.41 40.15 6.24
CA PHE A 3 -42.35 40.03 7.69
C PHE A 3 -43.32 41.02 8.35
N GLY A 4 -43.43 42.24 7.83
CA GLY A 4 -44.31 43.28 8.37
C GLY A 4 -45.80 43.00 8.19
N SER A 5 -46.23 42.31 7.13
CA SER A 5 -47.63 41.92 6.97
C SER A 5 -47.96 40.66 7.79
N ASP A 6 -47.07 39.66 7.77
CA ASP A 6 -47.42 38.28 8.09
C ASP A 6 -46.89 37.81 9.47
N LEU A 7 -45.90 38.50 10.06
CA LEU A 7 -45.19 38.03 11.27
C LEU A 7 -45.33 38.94 12.49
N LYS A 8 -46.35 39.81 12.53
CA LYS A 8 -46.57 40.79 13.61
C LYS A 8 -46.64 40.18 15.02
N ASN A 9 -47.11 38.93 15.14
CA ASN A 9 -47.22 38.22 16.42
C ASN A 9 -46.19 37.10 16.60
N SER A 10 -45.17 37.05 15.73
CA SER A 10 -44.26 35.90 15.60
C SER A 10 -42.81 36.26 15.95
N HIS A 11 -42.61 37.18 16.90
CA HIS A 11 -41.28 37.66 17.30
C HIS A 11 -40.31 36.53 17.65
N GLU A 12 -40.76 35.55 18.45
CA GLU A 12 -39.92 34.41 18.84
C GLU A 12 -39.47 33.58 17.63
N ALA A 13 -40.34 33.41 16.63
CA ALA A 13 -39.99 32.70 15.40
C ALA A 13 -38.92 33.47 14.61
N VAL A 14 -39.03 34.80 14.53
CA VAL A 14 -38.05 35.67 13.87
C VAL A 14 -36.68 35.63 14.58
N LEU A 15 -36.65 35.55 15.91
CA LEU A 15 -35.40 35.35 16.65
C LEU A 15 -34.79 33.97 16.40
N LYS A 16 -35.61 32.92 16.43
CA LYS A 16 -35.17 31.54 16.13
C LYS A 16 -34.61 31.42 14.71
N LEU A 17 -35.20 32.11 13.73
CA LEU A 17 -34.69 32.19 12.36
C LEU A 17 -33.28 32.78 12.34
N GLN A 18 -33.08 33.95 12.96
CA GLN A 18 -31.76 34.60 13.00
C GLN A 18 -30.70 33.72 13.69
N ASP A 19 -31.06 33.02 14.76
CA ASP A 19 -30.17 32.07 15.45
C ASP A 19 -29.84 30.83 14.61
N TRP A 20 -30.80 30.34 13.84
CA TRP A 20 -30.56 29.24 12.92
C TRP A 20 -29.63 29.67 11.77
N GLU A 21 -29.88 30.82 11.15
CA GLU A 21 -29.06 31.33 10.06
C GLU A 21 -27.62 31.62 10.52
N LEU A 22 -27.42 32.18 11.73
CA LEU A 22 -26.08 32.36 12.30
C LEU A 22 -25.33 31.02 12.47
N ARG A 23 -26.01 29.99 12.98
CA ARG A 23 -25.44 28.64 13.10
C ARG A 23 -25.11 28.02 11.74
N LEU A 24 -25.93 28.28 10.74
CA LEU A 24 -25.66 27.86 9.36
C LEU A 24 -24.40 28.52 8.82
N LEU A 25 -24.26 29.85 8.95
CA LEU A 25 -23.07 30.56 8.47
C LEU A 25 -21.79 30.09 9.16
N GLU A 26 -21.82 29.81 10.47
CA GLU A 26 -20.68 29.24 11.19
C GLU A 26 -20.33 27.82 10.70
N THR A 27 -21.33 27.02 10.34
CA THR A 27 -21.11 25.70 9.73
C THR A 27 -20.44 25.84 8.35
N VAL A 28 -20.92 26.75 7.52
CA VAL A 28 -20.32 27.05 6.21
C VAL A 28 -18.88 27.53 6.35
N LYS A 29 -18.60 28.40 7.34
CA LYS A 29 -17.25 28.89 7.63
C LYS A 29 -16.30 27.75 8.02
N LYS A 30 -16.75 26.84 8.88
CA LYS A 30 -15.98 25.64 9.25
C LYS A 30 -15.70 24.76 8.04
N PHE A 31 -16.69 24.56 7.16
CA PHE A 31 -16.52 23.80 5.94
C PHE A 31 -15.48 24.42 5.00
N MET A 32 -15.53 25.74 4.77
CA MET A 32 -14.52 26.44 3.96
C MET A 32 -13.12 26.35 4.59
N ALA A 33 -13.00 26.48 5.91
CA ALA A 33 -11.72 26.32 6.62
C ALA A 33 -11.13 24.91 6.44
N LEU A 34 -11.98 23.87 6.50
CA LEU A 34 -11.56 22.50 6.21
C LEU A 34 -11.14 22.33 4.75
N ARG A 35 -11.83 22.96 3.81
CA ARG A 35 -11.43 22.94 2.39
C ARG A 35 -10.05 23.57 2.17
N ILE A 36 -9.79 24.74 2.76
CA ILE A 36 -8.47 25.39 2.72
C ILE A 36 -7.38 24.46 3.26
N LYS A 37 -7.65 23.80 4.39
CA LYS A 37 -6.71 22.83 4.97
C LYS A 37 -6.46 21.67 4.02
N SER A 38 -7.51 21.11 3.42
CA SER A 38 -7.42 20.01 2.44
C SER A 38 -6.58 20.40 1.23
N ASP A 39 -6.82 21.57 0.64
CA ASP A 39 -6.10 22.03 -0.55
C ASP A 39 -4.61 22.29 -0.23
N LYS A 40 -4.29 22.83 0.97
CA LYS A 40 -2.89 22.97 1.45
C LYS A 40 -2.19 21.64 1.67
N GLU A 41 -2.87 20.68 2.29
CA GLU A 41 -2.32 19.34 2.54
C GLU A 41 -2.10 18.59 1.22
N TYR A 42 -3.02 18.73 0.26
CA TYR A 42 -2.88 18.15 -1.07
C TYR A 42 -1.69 18.77 -1.83
N ALA A 43 -1.57 20.10 -1.85
CA ALA A 43 -0.40 20.79 -2.41
C ALA A 43 0.90 20.30 -1.77
N SER A 44 0.97 20.24 -0.44
CA SER A 44 2.16 19.74 0.26
C SER A 44 2.48 18.28 -0.09
N THR A 45 1.46 17.44 -0.29
CA THR A 45 1.65 16.03 -0.65
C THR A 45 2.22 15.92 -2.08
N LEU A 46 1.69 16.69 -3.02
CA LEU A 46 2.23 16.77 -4.39
C LEU A 46 3.67 17.30 -4.40
N GLN A 47 3.98 18.35 -3.63
CA GLN A 47 5.36 18.85 -3.52
C GLN A 47 6.31 17.80 -2.94
N ASN A 48 5.87 17.08 -1.90
CA ASN A 48 6.68 16.02 -1.29
C ASN A 48 6.94 14.88 -2.27
N LEU A 49 5.98 14.55 -3.14
CA LEU A 49 6.16 13.58 -4.22
C LEU A 49 7.29 14.02 -5.16
N CYS A 50 7.26 15.26 -5.65
CA CYS A 50 8.30 15.79 -6.54
C CYS A 50 9.68 15.81 -5.86
N ASN A 51 9.75 16.28 -4.61
CA ASN A 51 11.01 16.40 -3.86
C ASN A 51 11.71 15.05 -3.58
N GLN A 52 10.97 13.94 -3.53
CA GLN A 52 11.56 12.61 -3.35
C GLN A 52 12.29 12.15 -4.62
N VAL A 53 11.81 12.55 -5.80
CA VAL A 53 12.37 12.12 -7.09
C VAL A 53 13.62 12.92 -7.47
N ASP A 54 13.68 14.22 -7.13
CA ASP A 54 14.86 15.07 -7.42
C ASP A 54 16.13 14.62 -6.68
N LYS A 55 16.00 13.94 -5.54
CA LYS A 55 17.15 13.40 -4.79
C LYS A 55 17.80 12.20 -5.47
N GLU A 56 17.09 11.49 -6.34
CA GLU A 56 17.57 10.31 -7.07
C GLU A 56 17.93 10.62 -8.53
N SER A 57 17.34 11.67 -9.10
CA SER A 57 17.48 12.05 -10.52
C SER A 57 18.78 12.80 -10.88
N THR A 58 19.65 13.07 -9.91
CA THR A 58 20.92 13.80 -10.09
C THR A 58 22.06 12.95 -10.65
N VAL A 59 21.79 11.73 -11.13
CA VAL A 59 22.75 10.97 -11.92
C VAL A 59 22.77 11.54 -13.34
N GLN A 60 23.73 12.44 -13.61
CA GLN A 60 24.01 12.95 -14.95
C GLN A 60 24.26 11.76 -15.91
N MET A 61 23.26 11.43 -16.72
CA MET A 61 23.42 10.52 -17.84
C MET A 61 24.17 11.26 -18.94
N ASN A 62 25.24 10.65 -19.47
CA ASN A 62 26.02 11.22 -20.58
C ASN A 62 25.30 11.16 -21.94
N TYR A 63 24.02 10.76 -21.95
CA TYR A 63 23.18 10.64 -23.14
C TYR A 63 21.75 11.07 -22.82
N VAL A 64 20.99 11.36 -23.88
CA VAL A 64 19.66 11.93 -23.81
C VAL A 64 18.60 10.85 -24.03
N SER A 65 17.79 10.56 -23.01
CA SER A 65 16.64 9.64 -23.05
C SER A 65 15.32 10.40 -23.21
N ASN A 66 14.47 9.99 -24.16
CA ASN A 66 13.17 10.64 -24.39
C ASN A 66 12.19 10.29 -23.26
N VAL A 67 12.22 9.05 -22.77
CA VAL A 67 11.48 8.65 -21.56
C VAL A 67 11.87 9.52 -20.36
N SER A 68 13.16 9.76 -20.15
CA SER A 68 13.63 10.60 -19.03
C SER A 68 13.18 12.05 -19.16
N LYS A 69 13.17 12.60 -20.38
CA LYS A 69 12.64 13.95 -20.64
C LYS A 69 11.15 14.05 -20.32
N SER A 70 10.34 13.12 -20.83
CA SER A 70 8.90 13.10 -20.59
C SER A 70 8.59 12.90 -19.11
N TRP A 71 9.34 12.05 -18.41
CA TRP A 71 9.23 11.88 -16.96
C TRP A 71 9.54 13.16 -16.18
N LEU A 72 10.61 13.87 -16.52
CA LEU A 72 10.95 15.15 -15.90
C LEU A 72 9.86 16.19 -16.12
N LEU A 73 9.30 16.27 -17.33
CA LEU A 73 8.19 17.18 -17.63
C LEU A 73 6.94 16.82 -16.81
N MET A 74 6.63 15.54 -16.65
CA MET A 74 5.52 15.09 -15.79
C MET A 74 5.71 15.52 -14.33
N ILE A 75 6.93 15.46 -13.80
CA ILE A 75 7.23 15.96 -12.44
C ILE A 75 7.06 17.47 -12.36
N GLN A 76 7.59 18.22 -13.33
CA GLN A 76 7.47 19.68 -13.38
C GLN A 76 6.02 20.13 -13.43
N GLN A 77 5.19 19.47 -14.25
CA GLN A 77 3.75 19.75 -14.34
C GLN A 77 3.01 19.37 -13.04
N THR A 78 3.41 18.28 -12.38
CA THR A 78 2.87 17.92 -11.06
C THR A 78 3.25 18.94 -9.98
N GLU A 79 4.46 19.51 -10.05
CA GLU A 79 4.88 20.61 -9.18
C GLU A 79 4.08 21.90 -9.47
N GLN A 80 3.79 22.19 -10.74
CA GLN A 80 2.91 23.30 -11.11
C GLN A 80 1.50 23.11 -10.52
N LEU A 81 0.93 21.90 -10.56
CA LEU A 81 -0.35 21.59 -9.92
C LEU A 81 -0.31 21.84 -8.41
N SER A 82 0.78 21.44 -7.74
CA SER A 82 1.01 21.73 -6.31
C SER A 82 0.91 23.24 -6.03
N ARG A 83 1.57 24.06 -6.85
CA ARG A 83 1.54 25.54 -6.70
C ARG A 83 0.13 26.09 -6.89
N ILE A 84 -0.61 25.64 -7.92
CA ILE A 84 -1.99 26.07 -8.16
C ILE A 84 -2.88 25.74 -6.95
N MET A 85 -2.80 24.51 -6.42
CA MET A 85 -3.59 24.09 -5.26
C MET A 85 -3.26 24.92 -4.00
N LYS A 86 -2.00 25.31 -3.84
CA LYS A 86 -1.59 26.22 -2.75
C LYS A 86 -2.23 27.60 -2.91
N THR A 87 -2.21 28.17 -4.12
CA THR A 87 -2.85 29.45 -4.44
C THR A 87 -4.35 29.40 -4.19
N HIS A 88 -5.05 28.34 -4.63
CA HIS A 88 -6.48 28.16 -4.35
C HIS A 88 -6.79 28.25 -2.84
N ALA A 89 -5.95 27.64 -2.00
CA ALA A 89 -6.13 27.69 -0.56
C ALA A 89 -5.87 29.09 0.04
N GLU A 90 -4.93 29.85 -0.52
CA GLU A 90 -4.62 31.23 -0.11
C GLU A 90 -5.72 32.21 -0.53
N ASP A 91 -6.22 32.08 -1.77
CA ASP A 91 -7.32 32.89 -2.32
C ASP A 91 -8.63 32.60 -1.59
N LEU A 92 -8.93 31.32 -1.33
CA LEU A 92 -10.12 30.94 -0.56
C LEU A 92 -10.08 31.50 0.87
N ASN A 93 -8.90 31.54 1.48
CA ASN A 93 -8.70 32.06 2.84
C ASN A 93 -8.82 33.59 2.91
N SER A 94 -8.19 34.30 1.97
CA SER A 94 -8.17 35.77 1.94
C SER A 94 -9.44 36.41 1.33
N GLY A 95 -10.16 35.68 0.48
CA GLY A 95 -11.40 36.12 -0.17
C GLY A 95 -12.67 35.61 0.54
N PRO A 96 -13.31 34.52 0.05
CA PRO A 96 -14.61 34.05 0.53
C PRO A 96 -14.69 33.85 2.04
N LEU A 97 -13.69 33.22 2.66
CA LEU A 97 -13.71 32.94 4.11
C LEU A 97 -13.65 34.23 4.94
N HIS A 98 -12.86 35.21 4.50
CA HIS A 98 -12.77 36.51 5.16
C HIS A 98 -14.11 37.26 5.09
N ARG A 99 -14.71 37.33 3.89
CA ARG A 99 -16.02 37.98 3.67
C ARG A 99 -17.13 37.32 4.49
N LEU A 100 -17.15 35.98 4.53
CA LEU A 100 -18.09 35.22 5.37
C LEU A 100 -17.90 35.53 6.86
N THR A 101 -16.65 35.66 7.31
CA THR A 101 -16.35 36.03 8.71
C THR A 101 -16.83 37.43 9.05
N MET A 102 -16.72 38.40 8.14
CA MET A 102 -17.29 39.74 8.31
C MET A 102 -18.82 39.69 8.34
N MET A 103 -19.45 38.99 7.39
CA MET A 103 -20.90 38.88 7.31
C MET A 103 -21.52 38.25 8.58
N ILE A 104 -20.84 37.28 9.20
CA ILE A 104 -21.28 36.71 10.50
C ILE A 104 -21.31 37.79 11.59
N LYS A 105 -20.26 38.63 11.68
CA LYS A 105 -20.21 39.73 12.65
C LYS A 105 -21.33 40.74 12.40
N ASP A 106 -21.55 41.11 11.14
CA ASP A 106 -22.62 42.04 10.77
C ASP A 106 -24.00 41.47 11.10
N LYS A 107 -24.22 40.17 10.88
CA LYS A 107 -25.46 39.48 11.24
C LYS A 107 -25.71 39.44 12.75
N GLN A 108 -24.67 39.23 13.55
CA GLN A 108 -24.77 39.32 15.02
C GLN A 108 -25.18 40.74 15.45
N GLN A 109 -24.60 41.76 14.80
CA GLN A 109 -24.92 43.15 15.08
C GLN A 109 -26.35 43.52 14.66
N VAL A 110 -26.81 43.06 13.50
CA VAL A 110 -28.21 43.23 13.04
C VAL A 110 -29.18 42.59 14.04
N LYS A 111 -28.90 41.36 14.51
CA LYS A 111 -29.73 40.70 15.52
C LYS A 111 -29.81 41.51 16.82
N LYS A 112 -28.68 41.99 17.31
CA LYS A 112 -28.61 42.80 18.53
C LYS A 112 -29.39 44.11 18.39
N SER A 113 -29.24 44.78 17.24
CA SER A 113 -29.97 46.01 16.93
C SER A 113 -31.48 45.78 16.86
N PHE A 114 -31.93 44.74 16.15
CA PHE A 114 -33.34 44.38 16.05
C PHE A 114 -33.98 44.12 17.42
N VAL A 115 -33.31 43.33 18.28
CA VAL A 115 -33.80 43.05 19.64
C VAL A 115 -33.92 44.34 20.46
N GLY A 116 -32.91 45.21 20.41
CA GLY A 116 -32.92 46.48 21.14
C GLY A 116 -34.05 47.41 20.69
N VAL A 117 -34.22 47.60 19.38
CA VAL A 117 -35.28 48.45 18.83
C VAL A 117 -36.66 47.86 19.13
N HIS A 118 -36.84 46.53 18.98
CA HIS A 118 -38.09 45.85 19.30
C HIS A 118 -38.50 46.06 20.77
N GLN A 119 -37.57 45.84 21.70
CA GLN A 119 -37.80 46.06 23.13
C GLN A 119 -38.17 47.51 23.44
N GLN A 120 -37.52 48.47 22.79
CA GLN A 120 -37.81 49.89 22.97
C GLN A 120 -39.23 50.25 22.52
N ILE A 121 -39.64 49.83 21.31
CA ILE A 121 -40.99 50.15 20.80
C ILE A 121 -42.09 49.43 21.59
N GLU A 122 -41.82 48.21 22.07
CA GLU A 122 -42.76 47.44 22.88
C GLU A 122 -42.90 48.02 24.30
N ALA A 123 -41.80 48.45 24.92
CA ALA A 123 -41.82 49.10 26.23
C ALA A 123 -42.62 50.41 26.20
N GLU A 124 -42.46 51.23 25.16
CA GLU A 124 -43.23 52.48 25.01
C GLU A 124 -44.72 52.18 24.76
N MET A 125 -45.04 51.18 23.94
CA MET A 125 -46.42 50.73 23.74
C MET A 125 -47.08 50.32 25.04
N ILE A 126 -46.42 49.48 25.86
CA ILE A 126 -46.92 49.03 27.16
C ILE A 126 -47.07 50.21 28.13
N LYS A 127 -46.11 51.13 28.16
CA LYS A 127 -46.14 52.30 29.04
C LYS A 127 -47.36 53.17 28.75
N VAL A 128 -47.57 53.57 27.49
CA VAL A 128 -48.67 54.47 27.09
C VAL A 128 -50.03 53.78 27.22
N THR A 129 -50.14 52.52 26.79
CA THR A 129 -51.46 51.84 26.69
C THR A 129 -51.89 51.09 27.95
N LYS A 130 -50.96 50.72 28.83
CA LYS A 130 -51.26 50.00 30.07
C LYS A 130 -50.85 50.81 31.29
N THR A 131 -49.57 51.12 31.45
CA THR A 131 -49.02 51.68 32.70
C THR A 131 -49.62 53.04 33.05
N GLU A 132 -49.64 53.97 32.09
CA GLU A 132 -50.17 55.32 32.31
C GLU A 132 -51.69 55.32 32.47
N LEU A 133 -52.41 54.54 31.66
CA LEU A 133 -53.86 54.42 31.76
C LEU A 133 -54.33 53.79 33.08
N GLU A 134 -53.66 52.74 33.57
CA GLU A 134 -54.04 52.13 34.85
C GLU A 134 -53.77 53.05 36.05
N LYS A 135 -52.68 53.85 36.00
CA LYS A 135 -52.46 54.90 37.00
C LYS A 135 -53.61 55.91 37.01
N LEU A 136 -54.02 56.39 35.84
CA LEU A 136 -55.15 57.33 35.73
C LEU A 136 -56.47 56.70 36.19
N LYS A 137 -56.77 55.46 35.79
CA LYS A 137 -57.98 54.74 36.22
C LYS A 137 -58.02 54.54 37.73
N SER A 138 -56.89 54.20 38.35
CA SER A 138 -56.78 54.04 39.80
C SER A 138 -57.12 55.34 40.53
N SER A 139 -56.47 56.44 40.14
CA SER A 139 -56.78 57.79 40.66
C SER A 139 -58.23 58.20 40.40
N TYR A 140 -58.78 57.83 39.23
CA TYR A 140 -60.17 58.13 38.87
C TYR A 140 -61.13 57.45 39.83
N ARG A 141 -60.97 56.14 40.07
CA ARG A 141 -61.81 55.39 41.03
C ARG A 141 -61.72 55.97 42.44
N GLN A 142 -60.53 56.43 42.84
CA GLN A 142 -60.34 57.07 44.14
C GLN A 142 -61.10 58.40 44.24
N LEU A 143 -60.98 59.28 43.24
CA LEU A 143 -61.71 60.55 43.22
C LEU A 143 -63.23 60.39 43.11
N ILE A 144 -63.73 59.34 42.45
CA ILE A 144 -65.16 59.00 42.48
C ILE A 144 -65.62 58.72 43.92
N LYS A 145 -64.87 57.90 44.67
CA LYS A 145 -65.20 57.58 46.07
C LYS A 145 -65.19 58.83 46.94
N GLU A 146 -64.19 59.70 46.78
CA GLU A 146 -64.07 60.97 47.50
C GLU A 146 -65.23 61.93 47.17
N MET A 147 -65.56 62.09 45.89
CA MET A 147 -66.68 62.92 45.45
C MET A 147 -68.02 62.38 45.97
N ASN A 148 -68.27 61.08 45.90
CA ASN A 148 -69.49 60.45 46.42
C ASN A 148 -69.59 60.62 47.95
N SER A 149 -68.49 60.47 48.68
CA SER A 149 -68.46 60.72 50.13
C SER A 149 -68.74 62.20 50.46
N ALA A 150 -68.16 63.13 49.71
CA ALA A 150 -68.44 64.57 49.87
C ALA A 150 -69.90 64.92 49.52
N LYS A 151 -70.47 64.25 48.51
CA LYS A 151 -71.88 64.39 48.10
C LYS A 151 -72.85 63.97 49.20
N GLU A 152 -72.63 62.80 49.81
CA GLU A 152 -73.48 62.33 50.90
C GLU A 152 -73.37 63.24 52.13
N LYS A 153 -72.16 63.68 52.51
CA LYS A 153 -71.97 64.66 53.59
C LYS A 153 -72.67 65.99 53.33
N TYR A 154 -72.69 66.45 52.08
CA TYR A 154 -73.43 67.65 51.69
C TYR A 154 -74.95 67.46 51.80
N LYS A 155 -75.49 66.32 51.35
CA LYS A 155 -76.92 65.99 51.53
C LYS A 155 -77.31 65.96 53.01
N GLU A 156 -76.47 65.36 53.85
CA GLU A 156 -76.70 65.32 55.30
C GLU A 156 -76.70 66.72 55.94
N ALA A 157 -75.75 67.58 55.56
CA ALA A 157 -75.69 68.97 56.02
C ALA A 157 -76.93 69.77 55.59
N LEU A 158 -77.43 69.53 54.37
CA LEU A 158 -78.67 70.12 53.85
C LEU A 158 -79.88 69.70 54.68
N ALA A 159 -79.99 68.40 54.99
CA ALA A 159 -81.10 67.86 55.78
C ALA A 159 -81.11 68.36 57.24
N LYS A 160 -79.92 68.62 57.81
CA LYS A 160 -79.75 69.08 59.20
C LYS A 160 -79.71 70.62 59.35
N GLY A 161 -79.68 71.38 58.25
CA GLY A 161 -79.67 72.85 58.25
C GLY A 161 -78.42 73.50 58.87
N LYS A 162 -77.29 72.80 58.97
CA LYS A 162 -76.08 73.26 59.67
C LYS A 162 -74.80 72.99 58.84
N GLU A 163 -73.88 73.95 58.79
CA GLU A 163 -72.62 73.90 58.02
C GLU A 163 -72.76 73.62 56.51
N THR A 164 -73.90 73.97 55.91
CA THR A 164 -74.25 73.68 54.51
C THR A 164 -73.26 74.24 53.49
N GLU A 165 -72.81 75.48 53.69
CA GLU A 165 -71.92 76.19 52.75
C GLU A 165 -70.51 75.57 52.69
N LYS A 166 -69.97 75.18 53.85
CA LYS A 166 -68.67 74.50 53.97
C LYS A 166 -68.72 73.08 53.39
N ALA A 167 -69.84 72.39 53.52
CA ALA A 167 -70.05 71.08 52.91
C ALA A 167 -70.20 71.18 51.39
N LYS A 168 -70.86 72.23 50.89
CA LYS A 168 -70.98 72.55 49.45
C LYS A 168 -69.61 72.80 48.82
N GLU A 169 -68.79 73.66 49.42
CA GLU A 169 -67.44 73.99 48.91
C GLU A 169 -66.54 72.74 48.81
N ARG A 170 -66.62 71.83 49.80
CA ARG A 170 -65.89 70.54 49.77
C ARG A 170 -66.38 69.63 48.64
N TYR A 171 -67.69 69.56 48.41
CA TYR A 171 -68.26 68.79 47.31
C TYR A 171 -67.88 69.38 45.94
N ASP A 172 -67.95 70.70 45.78
CA ASP A 172 -67.55 71.40 44.55
C ASP A 172 -66.06 71.19 44.26
N LYS A 173 -65.20 71.27 45.28
CA LYS A 173 -63.75 70.99 45.15
C LYS A 173 -63.46 69.53 44.76
N ALA A 174 -64.16 68.56 45.34
CA ALA A 174 -64.01 67.15 44.99
C ALA A 174 -64.50 66.87 43.55
N THR A 175 -65.60 67.50 43.15
CA THR A 175 -66.16 67.42 41.79
C THR A 175 -65.23 68.05 40.77
N MET A 176 -64.67 69.23 41.05
CA MET A 176 -63.69 69.89 40.19
C MET A 176 -62.46 69.00 39.96
N LYS A 177 -61.90 68.40 41.03
CA LYS A 177 -60.77 67.46 40.91
C LYS A 177 -61.11 66.25 40.05
N LEU A 178 -62.31 65.67 40.23
CA LEU A 178 -62.78 64.55 39.42
C LEU A 178 -62.92 64.93 37.94
N HIS A 179 -63.51 66.09 37.64
CA HIS A 179 -63.67 66.59 36.27
C HIS A 179 -62.33 66.88 35.60
N MET A 180 -61.37 67.48 36.32
CA MET A 180 -60.01 67.70 35.80
C MET A 180 -59.33 66.37 35.46
N LEU A 181 -59.43 65.37 36.35
CA LEU A 181 -58.87 64.04 36.09
C LEU A 181 -59.62 63.31 34.96
N HIS A 182 -60.93 63.50 34.83
CA HIS A 182 -61.70 62.97 33.70
C HIS A 182 -61.16 63.47 32.37
N ASN A 183 -60.94 64.79 32.25
CA ASN A 183 -60.37 65.38 31.04
C ASN A 183 -58.98 64.81 30.74
N GLN A 184 -58.12 64.68 31.74
CA GLN A 184 -56.79 64.06 31.59
C GLN A 184 -56.89 62.60 31.12
N TYR A 185 -57.81 61.83 31.69
CA TYR A 185 -58.02 60.43 31.31
C TYR A 185 -58.52 60.30 29.86
N VAL A 186 -59.48 61.12 29.45
CA VAL A 186 -60.02 61.11 28.07
C VAL A 186 -58.92 61.46 27.06
N LEU A 187 -58.09 62.48 27.35
CA LEU A 187 -56.96 62.85 26.50
C LEU A 187 -55.92 61.71 26.41
N ALA A 188 -55.53 61.13 27.55
CA ALA A 188 -54.59 60.01 27.59
C ALA A 188 -55.11 58.78 26.86
N LEU A 189 -56.41 58.47 27.01
CA LEU A 189 -57.07 57.36 26.31
C LEU A 189 -57.01 57.56 24.79
N LYS A 190 -57.29 58.78 24.31
CA LYS A 190 -57.20 59.09 22.87
C LYS A 190 -55.77 58.96 22.35
N GLY A 191 -54.78 59.42 23.12
CA GLY A 191 -53.36 59.25 22.81
C GLY A 191 -52.96 57.77 22.74
N ALA A 192 -53.38 56.97 23.71
CA ALA A 192 -53.11 55.53 23.76
C ALA A 192 -53.75 54.76 22.59
N GLN A 193 -54.99 55.10 22.22
CA GLN A 193 -55.66 54.50 21.05
C GLN A 193 -54.89 54.78 19.76
N LEU A 194 -54.44 56.02 19.55
CA LEU A 194 -53.65 56.38 18.38
C LEU A 194 -52.30 55.68 18.37
N HIS A 195 -51.61 55.64 19.52
CA HIS A 195 -50.31 54.97 19.66
C HIS A 195 -50.42 53.46 19.39
N GLN A 196 -51.46 52.79 19.92
CA GLN A 196 -51.73 51.38 19.65
C GLN A 196 -51.96 51.13 18.15
N ASN A 197 -52.75 51.98 17.48
CA ASN A 197 -53.00 51.87 16.05
C ASN A 197 -51.70 52.03 15.25
N GLN A 198 -50.92 53.07 15.53
CA GLN A 198 -49.62 53.32 14.87
C GLN A 198 -48.63 52.18 15.09
N TYR A 199 -48.59 51.61 16.29
CA TYR A 199 -47.73 50.47 16.60
C TYR A 199 -48.00 49.28 15.67
N TYR A 200 -49.25 48.83 15.58
CA TYR A 200 -49.62 47.62 14.81
C TYR A 200 -49.71 47.84 13.29
N ASN A 201 -50.01 49.06 12.86
CA ASN A 201 -50.22 49.37 11.45
C ASN A 201 -48.98 49.96 10.77
N THR A 202 -48.00 50.45 11.53
CA THR A 202 -46.86 51.16 10.94
C THR A 202 -45.54 50.80 11.61
N THR A 203 -45.39 51.05 12.92
CA THR A 203 -44.07 50.96 13.59
C THR A 203 -43.49 49.55 13.60
N LEU A 204 -44.27 48.56 14.05
CA LEU A 204 -43.81 47.17 14.11
C LEU A 204 -43.65 46.57 12.70
N PRO A 205 -44.60 46.74 11.75
CA PRO A 205 -44.40 46.30 10.38
C PRO A 205 -43.13 46.86 9.73
N LEU A 206 -42.85 48.15 9.90
CA LEU A 206 -41.66 48.81 9.35
C LEU A 206 -40.36 48.19 9.88
N LEU A 207 -40.30 47.89 11.18
CA LEU A 207 -39.14 47.23 11.79
C LEU A 207 -38.93 45.82 11.19
N LEU A 208 -40.02 45.06 11.04
CA LEU A 208 -40.00 43.71 10.50
C LEU A 208 -39.60 43.68 9.01
N ASP A 209 -40.15 44.58 8.19
CA ASP A 209 -39.79 44.71 6.77
C ASP A 209 -38.35 45.18 6.59
N SER A 210 -37.85 46.06 7.47
CA SER A 210 -36.45 46.49 7.47
C SER A 210 -35.52 45.31 7.77
N LEU A 211 -35.89 44.43 8.71
CA LEU A 211 -35.14 43.20 9.00
C LEU A 211 -35.16 42.26 7.79
N GLN A 212 -36.32 42.05 7.17
CA GLN A 212 -36.43 41.20 5.98
C GLN A 212 -35.51 41.69 4.85
N LYS A 213 -35.57 42.98 4.54
CA LYS A 213 -34.72 43.59 3.50
C LYS A 213 -33.22 43.36 3.77
N MET A 214 -32.80 43.50 5.03
CA MET A 214 -31.41 43.23 5.38
C MET A 214 -31.06 41.73 5.29
N GLN A 215 -31.96 40.82 5.65
CA GLN A 215 -31.73 39.39 5.46
C GLN A 215 -31.60 39.03 3.97
N GLU A 216 -32.43 39.60 3.10
CA GLU A 216 -32.36 39.40 1.65
C GLU A 216 -31.04 39.90 1.04
N GLU A 217 -30.54 41.07 1.48
CA GLU A 217 -29.22 41.56 1.07
C GLU A 217 -28.07 40.67 1.57
N MET A 218 -28.16 40.14 2.79
CA MET A 218 -27.19 39.15 3.29
C MET A 218 -27.21 37.85 2.49
N ILE A 219 -28.39 37.38 2.06
CA ILE A 219 -28.52 36.19 1.20
C ILE A 219 -27.86 36.45 -0.16
N LYS A 220 -28.05 37.64 -0.74
CA LYS A 220 -27.38 38.05 -1.98
C LYS A 220 -25.86 38.07 -1.84
N ALA A 221 -25.35 38.59 -0.71
CA ALA A 221 -23.92 38.56 -0.41
C ALA A 221 -23.40 37.13 -0.25
N LEU A 222 -24.12 36.26 0.46
CA LEU A 222 -23.78 34.85 0.62
C LEU A 222 -23.74 34.12 -0.72
N LYS A 223 -24.66 34.41 -1.64
CA LYS A 223 -24.62 33.87 -3.00
C LYS A 223 -23.31 34.23 -3.71
N GLY A 224 -22.89 35.50 -3.65
CA GLY A 224 -21.62 35.92 -4.23
C GLY A 224 -20.40 35.21 -3.62
N ILE A 225 -20.42 34.97 -2.31
CA ILE A 225 -19.38 34.18 -1.61
C ILE A 225 -19.35 32.73 -2.13
N PHE A 226 -20.51 32.12 -2.38
CA PHE A 226 -20.59 30.77 -2.94
C PHE A 226 -20.15 30.69 -4.40
N ASP A 227 -20.47 31.69 -5.21
CA ASP A 227 -20.00 31.76 -6.60
C ASP A 227 -18.46 31.85 -6.64
N GLU A 228 -17.86 32.73 -5.83
CA GLU A 228 -16.39 32.86 -5.69
C GLU A 228 -15.76 31.57 -5.15
N TYR A 229 -16.34 30.94 -4.13
CA TYR A 229 -15.91 29.63 -3.62
C TYR A 229 -15.89 28.58 -4.74
N SER A 230 -16.96 28.48 -5.54
CA SER A 230 -17.07 27.48 -6.60
C SER A 230 -16.03 27.70 -7.71
N GLN A 231 -15.70 28.95 -8.02
CA GLN A 231 -14.69 29.28 -9.02
C GLN A 231 -13.28 28.91 -8.54
N ILE A 232 -12.90 29.37 -7.33
CA ILE A 232 -11.57 29.11 -6.77
C ILE A 232 -11.34 27.60 -6.54
N THR A 233 -12.35 26.88 -6.08
CA THR A 233 -12.18 25.48 -5.68
C THR A 233 -12.38 24.45 -6.78
N SER A 234 -12.61 24.91 -8.02
CA SER A 234 -12.79 24.05 -9.18
C SER A 234 -11.48 23.34 -9.55
N LEU A 235 -11.54 22.03 -9.77
CA LEU A 235 -10.41 21.23 -10.25
C LEU A 235 -10.39 21.09 -11.78
N VAL A 236 -11.31 21.78 -12.47
CA VAL A 236 -11.46 21.77 -13.93
C VAL A 236 -11.28 23.18 -14.50
N THR A 237 -10.50 24.02 -13.83
CA THR A 237 -10.08 25.31 -14.36
C THR A 237 -9.16 25.10 -15.56
N GLU A 238 -9.10 26.09 -16.44
CA GLU A 238 -8.23 26.04 -17.63
C GLU A 238 -6.76 25.78 -17.26
N GLU A 239 -6.26 26.37 -16.18
CA GLU A 239 -4.91 26.15 -15.68
C GLU A 239 -4.65 24.68 -15.30
N ILE A 240 -5.55 24.05 -14.54
CA ILE A 240 -5.40 22.65 -14.13
C ILE A 240 -5.56 21.71 -15.33
N VAL A 241 -6.48 22.01 -16.25
CA VAL A 241 -6.66 21.25 -17.49
C VAL A 241 -5.40 21.31 -18.35
N ASN A 242 -4.77 22.49 -18.48
CA ASN A 242 -3.54 22.66 -19.24
C ASN A 242 -2.39 21.84 -18.64
N VAL A 243 -2.24 21.81 -17.31
CA VAL A 243 -1.26 20.95 -16.64
C VAL A 243 -1.44 19.48 -17.04
N HIS A 244 -2.66 18.96 -17.02
CA HIS A 244 -2.92 17.56 -17.37
C HIS A 244 -2.73 17.28 -18.87
N LYS A 245 -3.05 18.26 -19.75
CA LYS A 245 -2.79 18.17 -21.18
C LYS A 245 -1.30 18.10 -21.50
N GLU A 246 -0.47 18.93 -20.86
CA GLU A 246 0.98 18.90 -21.03
C GLU A 246 1.56 17.55 -20.59
N ILE A 247 1.09 16.98 -19.47
CA ILE A 247 1.47 15.64 -19.04
C ILE A 247 1.11 14.61 -20.12
N GLN A 248 -0.13 14.64 -20.63
CA GLN A 248 -0.56 13.69 -21.66
C GLN A 248 0.28 13.82 -22.94
N MET A 249 0.48 15.04 -23.44
CA MET A 249 1.30 15.30 -24.62
C MET A 249 2.74 14.83 -24.44
N SER A 250 3.31 14.97 -23.24
CA SER A 250 4.66 14.48 -22.95
C SER A 250 4.79 12.96 -23.07
N VAL A 251 3.74 12.23 -22.67
CA VAL A 251 3.69 10.76 -22.75
C VAL A 251 3.48 10.30 -24.19
N GLU A 252 2.64 11.01 -24.95
CA GLU A 252 2.39 10.71 -26.38
C GLU A 252 3.62 10.92 -27.27
N GLN A 253 4.54 11.80 -26.86
CA GLN A 253 5.81 12.04 -27.55
C GLN A 253 6.86 10.93 -27.36
N ILE A 254 6.63 9.97 -26.46
CA ILE A 254 7.55 8.84 -26.25
C ILE A 254 7.45 7.90 -27.45
N ASP A 255 8.51 7.88 -28.27
CA ASP A 255 8.69 6.93 -29.35
C ASP A 255 9.75 5.87 -28.97
N PRO A 256 9.32 4.61 -28.71
CA PRO A 256 10.24 3.53 -28.36
C PRO A 256 11.31 3.24 -29.42
N SER A 257 11.04 3.55 -30.70
CA SER A 257 11.96 3.24 -31.79
C SER A 257 13.19 4.15 -31.83
N THR A 258 13.11 5.33 -31.22
CA THR A 258 14.18 6.34 -31.23
C THR A 258 14.89 6.49 -29.88
N GLU A 259 14.43 5.82 -28.82
CA GLU A 259 14.92 5.96 -27.44
C GLU A 259 16.44 5.75 -27.31
N TYR A 260 17.01 4.81 -28.09
CA TYR A 260 18.43 4.47 -28.01
C TYR A 260 19.30 5.16 -29.07
N ASN A 261 18.74 5.99 -29.97
CA ASN A 261 19.52 6.58 -31.06
C ASN A 261 20.68 7.44 -30.55
N ASN A 262 20.41 8.34 -29.59
CA ASN A 262 21.46 9.18 -29.01
C ASN A 262 22.50 8.33 -28.26
N PHE A 263 22.08 7.28 -27.55
CA PHE A 263 22.99 6.36 -26.87
C PHE A 263 23.91 5.64 -27.88
N ILE A 264 23.34 5.13 -28.97
CA ILE A 264 24.09 4.48 -30.06
C ILE A 264 25.07 5.48 -30.70
N ASP A 265 24.65 6.71 -30.99
CA ASP A 265 25.52 7.72 -31.59
C ASP A 265 26.72 8.08 -30.69
N VAL A 266 26.50 8.11 -29.37
CA VAL A 266 27.56 8.38 -28.38
C VAL A 266 28.52 7.19 -28.20
N HIS A 267 28.04 5.96 -28.32
CA HIS A 267 28.79 4.75 -27.96
C HIS A 267 29.18 3.84 -29.12
N ARG A 268 28.74 4.11 -30.36
CA ARG A 268 29.06 3.27 -31.51
C ARG A 268 30.56 3.22 -31.75
N THR A 269 31.07 2.02 -31.97
CA THR A 269 32.44 1.76 -32.41
C THR A 269 32.42 1.04 -33.74
N THR A 270 33.51 1.15 -34.50
CA THR A 270 33.68 0.38 -35.74
C THR A 270 33.93 -1.08 -35.39
N ALA A 271 33.24 -2.01 -36.06
CA ALA A 271 33.46 -3.43 -35.88
C ALA A 271 34.94 -3.76 -36.17
N ALA A 272 35.60 -4.44 -35.24
CA ALA A 272 36.96 -4.93 -35.45
C ALA A 272 36.92 -6.02 -36.53
N LYS A 273 37.72 -5.87 -37.59
CA LYS A 273 37.96 -6.97 -38.53
C LYS A 273 38.88 -7.97 -37.83
N GLU A 274 38.31 -8.99 -37.22
CA GLU A 274 39.09 -10.15 -36.81
C GLU A 274 39.61 -10.87 -38.07
N GLN A 275 40.86 -11.32 -38.01
CA GLN A 275 41.49 -12.04 -39.11
C GLN A 275 40.81 -13.40 -39.28
N GLU A 276 40.52 -13.81 -40.52
CA GLU A 276 39.97 -15.13 -40.78
C GLU A 276 40.94 -16.22 -40.30
N ILE A 277 40.38 -17.32 -39.80
CA ILE A 277 41.17 -18.45 -39.31
C ILE A 277 41.68 -19.22 -40.52
N GLU A 278 42.99 -19.23 -40.72
CA GLU A 278 43.68 -19.97 -41.78
C GLU A 278 44.48 -21.15 -41.18
N PHE A 279 44.77 -22.16 -42.01
CA PHE A 279 45.66 -23.25 -41.61
C PHE A 279 47.08 -22.70 -41.38
N ASP A 280 47.64 -22.95 -40.19
CA ASP A 280 48.98 -22.49 -39.83
C ASP A 280 50.06 -23.28 -40.58
N THR A 281 50.57 -22.69 -41.66
CA THR A 281 51.56 -23.32 -42.53
C THR A 281 52.91 -23.56 -41.84
N SER A 282 53.19 -22.88 -40.72
CA SER A 282 54.44 -23.10 -39.95
C SER A 282 54.50 -24.50 -39.34
N LEU A 283 53.34 -25.15 -39.15
CA LEU A 283 53.26 -26.53 -38.65
C LEU A 283 53.78 -27.58 -39.64
N LEU A 284 54.01 -27.21 -40.91
CA LEU A 284 54.45 -28.13 -41.97
C LEU A 284 55.96 -28.04 -42.27
N GLU A 285 56.70 -27.14 -41.62
CA GLU A 285 58.11 -26.84 -41.96
C GLU A 285 59.07 -28.04 -41.80
N GLU A 286 58.75 -29.01 -40.95
CA GLU A 286 59.57 -30.21 -40.69
C GLU A 286 59.05 -31.48 -41.39
N ASN A 287 58.05 -31.40 -42.26
CA ASN A 287 57.44 -32.59 -42.90
C ASN A 287 57.23 -32.44 -44.41
N GLU A 288 57.89 -33.29 -45.20
CA GLU A 288 57.81 -33.26 -46.67
C GLU A 288 56.53 -33.89 -47.24
N ASN A 289 55.77 -34.64 -46.44
CA ASN A 289 54.65 -35.47 -46.90
C ASN A 289 53.24 -34.91 -46.58
N LEU A 290 53.14 -33.76 -45.92
CA LEU A 290 51.86 -33.14 -45.55
C LEU A 290 51.59 -31.87 -46.35
N GLN A 291 50.35 -31.66 -46.79
CA GLN A 291 49.92 -30.45 -47.50
C GLN A 291 48.93 -29.64 -46.66
N ALA A 292 49.05 -28.31 -46.71
CA ALA A 292 48.13 -27.40 -46.02
C ALA A 292 46.70 -27.55 -46.56
N ASN A 293 45.72 -27.52 -45.66
CA ASN A 293 44.29 -27.70 -45.97
C ASN A 293 43.90 -29.06 -46.59
N GLU A 294 44.78 -30.07 -46.56
CA GLU A 294 44.46 -31.41 -47.06
C GLU A 294 44.38 -32.46 -45.94
N ILE A 295 43.41 -33.37 -46.06
CA ILE A 295 43.29 -34.56 -45.22
C ILE A 295 44.23 -35.66 -45.72
N MET A 296 45.00 -36.28 -44.83
CA MET A 296 45.96 -37.34 -45.19
C MET A 296 45.33 -38.72 -45.24
N TRP A 297 45.41 -39.38 -46.39
CA TRP A 297 44.95 -40.75 -46.60
C TRP A 297 46.12 -41.73 -46.79
N ASN A 298 46.34 -42.62 -45.82
CA ASN A 298 47.31 -43.71 -45.88
C ASN A 298 46.87 -44.91 -45.01
N ASN A 299 47.67 -45.97 -44.97
CA ASN A 299 47.37 -47.19 -44.20
C ASN A 299 47.27 -46.99 -42.68
N LEU A 300 47.72 -45.85 -42.13
CA LEU A 300 47.61 -45.51 -40.71
C LEU A 300 46.35 -44.67 -40.40
N THR A 301 45.83 -43.91 -41.37
CA THR A 301 44.74 -42.95 -41.15
C THR A 301 43.41 -43.39 -41.72
N ALA A 302 43.38 -44.26 -42.74
CA ALA A 302 42.18 -44.62 -43.49
C ALA A 302 41.01 -45.11 -42.61
N GLU A 303 41.25 -46.06 -41.69
CA GLU A 303 40.22 -46.57 -40.78
C GLU A 303 39.71 -45.48 -39.81
N SER A 304 40.63 -44.68 -39.26
CA SER A 304 40.28 -43.59 -38.34
C SER A 304 39.46 -42.48 -39.01
N LEU A 305 39.70 -42.19 -40.29
CA LEU A 305 38.95 -41.21 -41.07
C LEU A 305 37.52 -41.70 -41.38
N GLN A 306 37.33 -43.00 -41.65
CA GLN A 306 35.99 -43.59 -41.80
C GLN A 306 35.21 -43.53 -40.47
N VAL A 307 35.86 -43.80 -39.33
CA VAL A 307 35.24 -43.66 -38.01
C VAL A 307 34.89 -42.19 -37.72
N MET A 308 35.78 -41.25 -38.05
CA MET A 308 35.55 -39.82 -37.86
C MET A 308 34.40 -39.30 -38.73
N LEU A 309 34.34 -39.73 -40.00
CA LEU A 309 33.24 -39.40 -40.91
C LEU A 309 31.91 -39.89 -40.36
N LYS A 310 31.85 -41.13 -39.88
CA LYS A 310 30.65 -41.69 -39.27
C LYS A 310 30.23 -40.90 -38.01
N ALA A 311 31.17 -40.57 -37.13
CA ALA A 311 30.90 -39.79 -35.93
C ALA A 311 30.35 -38.39 -36.25
N ILE A 312 30.95 -37.68 -37.21
CA ILE A 312 30.47 -36.35 -37.64
C ILE A 312 29.10 -36.43 -38.31
N ALA A 313 28.85 -37.47 -39.12
CA ALA A 313 27.54 -37.68 -39.72
C ALA A 313 26.44 -37.94 -38.66
N GLU A 314 26.76 -38.70 -37.60
CA GLU A 314 25.87 -38.91 -36.46
C GLU A 314 25.62 -37.60 -35.68
N GLU A 315 26.66 -36.80 -35.39
CA GLU A 315 26.52 -35.50 -34.73
C GLU A 315 25.71 -34.48 -35.57
N LEU A 316 25.93 -34.44 -36.89
CA LEU A 316 25.17 -33.60 -37.82
C LEU A 316 23.68 -33.97 -37.79
N THR A 317 23.38 -35.26 -37.89
CA THR A 317 21.98 -35.76 -37.87
C THR A 317 21.30 -35.40 -36.55
N GLN A 318 21.98 -35.57 -35.42
CA GLN A 318 21.46 -35.16 -34.11
C GLN A 318 21.23 -33.65 -34.02
N THR A 319 22.16 -32.85 -34.56
CA THR A 319 22.05 -31.38 -34.58
C THR A 319 20.87 -30.91 -35.43
N GLN A 320 20.67 -31.50 -36.62
CA GLN A 320 19.55 -31.21 -37.51
C GLN A 320 18.20 -31.55 -36.87
N GLN A 321 18.11 -32.69 -36.18
CA GLN A 321 16.89 -33.05 -35.46
C GLN A 321 16.60 -32.08 -34.30
N MET A 322 17.63 -31.66 -33.54
CA MET A 322 17.46 -30.66 -32.49
C MET A 322 17.06 -29.30 -33.05
N LEU A 323 17.63 -28.89 -34.19
CA LEU A 323 17.29 -27.64 -34.87
C LEU A 323 15.82 -27.61 -35.27
N LEU A 324 15.34 -28.65 -35.96
CA LEU A 324 13.94 -28.77 -36.38
C LEU A 324 12.97 -28.64 -35.18
N ASN A 325 13.24 -29.37 -34.09
CA ASN A 325 12.41 -29.33 -32.88
C ASN A 325 12.39 -27.92 -32.25
N LYS A 326 13.52 -27.20 -32.30
CA LYS A 326 13.62 -25.84 -31.74
C LYS A 326 12.94 -24.82 -32.64
N GLU A 327 13.01 -24.96 -33.95
CA GLU A 327 12.30 -24.09 -34.91
C GLU A 327 10.78 -24.23 -34.79
N GLU A 328 10.26 -25.46 -34.61
CA GLU A 328 8.83 -25.66 -34.28
C GLU A 328 8.43 -24.98 -32.97
N ALA A 329 9.25 -25.12 -31.92
CA ALA A 329 8.98 -24.48 -30.64
C ALA A 329 8.97 -22.94 -30.72
N VAL A 330 9.78 -22.34 -31.62
CA VAL A 330 9.74 -20.89 -31.92
C VAL A 330 8.37 -20.51 -32.49
N LEU A 331 7.91 -21.21 -33.52
CA LEU A 331 6.62 -20.93 -34.17
C LEU A 331 5.43 -21.10 -33.21
N GLU A 332 5.45 -22.14 -32.37
CA GLU A 332 4.39 -22.37 -31.38
C GLU A 332 4.36 -21.26 -30.33
N LEU A 333 5.53 -20.84 -29.84
CA LEU A 333 5.61 -19.76 -28.86
C LEU A 333 5.23 -18.40 -29.46
N GLU A 334 5.60 -18.11 -30.71
CA GLU A 334 5.18 -16.91 -31.45
C GLU A 334 3.65 -16.85 -31.56
N LYS A 335 3.02 -17.94 -31.98
CA LYS A 335 1.56 -18.03 -32.06
C LYS A 335 0.90 -17.82 -30.71
N ARG A 336 1.43 -18.45 -29.66
CA ARG A 336 0.90 -18.31 -28.29
C ARG A 336 1.02 -16.87 -27.78
N ILE A 337 2.12 -16.17 -28.09
CA ILE A 337 2.30 -14.75 -27.74
C ILE A 337 1.29 -13.90 -28.50
N GLU A 338 1.04 -14.17 -29.78
CA GLU A 338 0.05 -13.45 -30.58
C GLU A 338 -1.37 -13.63 -30.04
N GLU A 339 -1.75 -14.87 -29.70
CA GLU A 339 -3.03 -15.18 -29.06
C GLU A 339 -3.18 -14.49 -27.70
N SER A 340 -2.14 -14.54 -26.87
CA SER A 340 -2.11 -13.87 -25.57
C SER A 340 -2.21 -12.35 -25.73
N SER A 341 -1.60 -11.77 -26.77
CA SER A 341 -1.69 -10.33 -27.07
C SER A 341 -3.10 -9.90 -27.44
N LYS A 342 -3.93 -10.77 -28.03
CA LYS A 342 -5.34 -10.48 -28.35
C LYS A 342 -6.22 -10.40 -27.09
N THR A 343 -5.76 -10.98 -25.98
CA THR A 343 -6.48 -10.95 -24.69
C THR A 343 -6.16 -9.72 -23.83
N CYS A 344 -5.19 -8.90 -24.23
CA CYS A 344 -4.82 -7.67 -23.53
C CYS A 344 -5.88 -6.57 -23.75
N GLU A 345 -6.48 -6.07 -22.67
CA GLU A 345 -7.50 -5.01 -22.73
C GLU A 345 -6.88 -3.61 -22.70
N LYS A 346 -5.76 -3.45 -21.98
CA LYS A 346 -5.04 -2.17 -21.85
C LYS A 346 -3.70 -2.25 -22.55
N LYS A 347 -3.25 -1.11 -23.10
CA LYS A 347 -1.91 -0.98 -23.69
C LYS A 347 -0.78 -1.40 -22.73
N SER A 348 -0.97 -1.20 -21.42
CA SER A 348 -0.01 -1.60 -20.37
C SER A 348 0.14 -3.11 -20.17
N ASP A 349 -0.85 -3.91 -20.60
CA ASP A 349 -0.88 -5.35 -20.34
C ASP A 349 0.19 -6.10 -21.13
N ILE A 350 0.80 -5.45 -22.14
CA ILE A 350 1.97 -5.94 -22.87
C ILE A 350 3.11 -6.34 -21.91
N VAL A 351 3.21 -5.72 -20.73
CA VAL A 351 4.19 -6.09 -19.69
C VAL A 351 4.08 -7.57 -19.29
N LEU A 352 2.86 -8.14 -19.29
CA LEU A 352 2.62 -9.54 -18.94
C LEU A 352 3.22 -10.51 -19.96
N LEU A 353 3.47 -10.05 -21.19
CA LEU A 353 4.04 -10.85 -22.27
C LEU A 353 5.57 -10.79 -22.32
N LEU A 354 6.22 -9.88 -21.56
CA LEU A 354 7.67 -9.66 -21.66
C LEU A 354 8.48 -10.92 -21.36
N SER A 355 8.08 -11.71 -20.36
CA SER A 355 8.77 -12.97 -20.04
C SER A 355 8.66 -13.99 -21.18
N GLN A 356 7.50 -14.10 -21.84
CA GLN A 356 7.34 -15.00 -22.99
C GLN A 356 8.15 -14.51 -24.20
N LYS A 357 8.16 -13.20 -24.46
CA LYS A 357 8.98 -12.59 -25.52
C LYS A 357 10.48 -12.79 -25.28
N GLN A 358 10.94 -12.73 -24.03
CA GLN A 358 12.32 -13.05 -23.68
C GLN A 358 12.64 -14.52 -23.98
N THR A 359 11.77 -15.45 -23.56
CA THR A 359 11.95 -16.88 -23.86
C THR A 359 11.98 -17.15 -25.36
N LEU A 360 11.17 -16.42 -26.14
CA LEU A 360 11.20 -16.49 -27.60
C LEU A 360 12.56 -16.05 -28.16
N GLU A 361 13.12 -14.96 -27.66
CA GLU A 361 14.43 -14.45 -28.13
C GLU A 361 15.58 -15.41 -27.75
N GLU A 362 15.56 -15.96 -26.53
CA GLU A 362 16.52 -16.99 -26.10
C GLU A 362 16.43 -18.25 -26.99
N LEU A 363 15.22 -18.63 -27.38
CA LEU A 363 15.00 -19.77 -28.27
C LEU A 363 15.51 -19.49 -29.70
N LYS A 364 15.28 -18.29 -30.23
CA LYS A 364 15.83 -17.85 -31.53
C LYS A 364 17.36 -17.83 -31.51
N GLN A 365 17.98 -17.39 -30.41
CA GLN A 365 19.43 -17.45 -30.26
C GLN A 365 19.94 -18.89 -30.23
N SER A 366 19.25 -19.80 -29.54
CA SER A 366 19.58 -21.23 -29.54
C SER A 366 19.46 -21.86 -30.93
N VAL A 367 18.44 -21.48 -31.72
CA VAL A 367 18.29 -21.89 -33.12
C VAL A 367 19.48 -21.39 -33.95
N GLN A 368 19.89 -20.13 -33.78
CA GLN A 368 21.03 -19.58 -34.52
C GLN A 368 22.34 -20.30 -34.18
N GLN A 369 22.57 -20.67 -32.91
CA GLN A 369 23.73 -21.46 -32.50
C GLN A 369 23.74 -22.85 -33.14
N LEU A 370 22.58 -23.50 -33.22
CA LEU A 370 22.43 -24.80 -33.88
C LEU A 370 22.65 -24.70 -35.39
N LYS A 371 22.19 -23.63 -36.05
CA LYS A 371 22.50 -23.36 -37.48
C LYS A 371 23.99 -23.20 -37.73
N CYS A 372 24.71 -22.51 -36.83
CA CYS A 372 26.17 -22.42 -36.91
C CYS A 372 26.85 -23.79 -36.72
N ALA A 373 26.36 -24.61 -35.78
CA ALA A 373 26.89 -25.95 -35.54
C ALA A 373 26.61 -26.90 -36.73
N GLU A 374 25.42 -26.84 -37.32
CA GLU A 374 25.05 -27.56 -38.53
C GLU A 374 25.99 -27.18 -39.68
N ALA A 375 26.14 -25.88 -39.97
CA ALA A 375 27.05 -25.42 -41.03
C ALA A 375 28.49 -25.92 -40.83
N LYS A 376 28.98 -25.90 -39.58
CA LYS A 376 30.30 -26.43 -39.21
C LYS A 376 30.42 -27.93 -39.52
N PHE A 377 29.47 -28.74 -39.05
CA PHE A 377 29.52 -30.19 -39.24
C PHE A 377 29.30 -30.59 -40.70
N THR A 378 28.45 -29.88 -41.43
CA THR A 378 28.27 -30.06 -42.88
C THR A 378 29.58 -29.82 -43.62
N ALA A 379 30.27 -28.71 -43.36
CA ALA A 379 31.55 -28.41 -44.00
C ALA A 379 32.63 -29.48 -43.66
N GLN A 380 32.70 -29.93 -42.41
CA GLN A 380 33.63 -30.99 -41.99
C GLN A 380 33.31 -32.34 -42.65
N LYS A 381 32.01 -32.67 -42.75
CA LYS A 381 31.53 -33.89 -43.40
C LYS A 381 31.85 -33.88 -44.89
N GLU A 382 31.55 -32.79 -45.60
CA GLU A 382 31.85 -32.65 -47.04
C GLU A 382 33.33 -32.87 -47.33
N LEU A 383 34.22 -32.27 -46.54
CA LEU A 383 35.67 -32.44 -46.69
C LEU A 383 36.13 -33.89 -46.48
N LEU A 384 35.59 -34.58 -45.47
CA LEU A 384 35.90 -35.99 -45.19
C LEU A 384 35.30 -36.93 -46.24
N GLU A 385 34.05 -36.72 -46.65
CA GLU A 385 33.36 -37.51 -47.68
C GLU A 385 34.10 -37.40 -49.00
N GLN A 386 34.49 -36.18 -49.41
CA GLN A 386 35.27 -35.97 -50.62
C GLN A 386 36.57 -36.79 -50.58
N LYS A 387 37.34 -36.72 -49.49
CA LYS A 387 38.62 -37.45 -49.40
C LYS A 387 38.43 -38.96 -49.36
N VAL A 388 37.39 -39.47 -48.68
CA VAL A 388 37.07 -40.91 -48.66
C VAL A 388 36.62 -41.39 -50.03
N GLN A 389 35.78 -40.62 -50.73
CA GLN A 389 35.23 -40.97 -52.04
C GLN A 389 36.29 -40.95 -53.15
N GLU A 390 37.21 -39.99 -53.13
CA GLU A 390 38.36 -39.93 -54.06
C GLU A 390 39.26 -41.18 -53.97
N ASN A 391 39.22 -41.88 -52.83
CA ASN A 391 40.06 -43.03 -52.52
C ASN A 391 39.27 -44.35 -52.38
N ASP A 392 37.98 -44.34 -52.73
CA ASP A 392 37.13 -45.53 -52.67
C ASP A 392 37.63 -46.62 -53.63
N GLY A 393 37.73 -47.86 -53.14
CA GLY A 393 38.28 -48.99 -53.88
C GLY A 393 39.81 -48.98 -54.13
N LYS A 394 40.56 -47.99 -53.60
CA LYS A 394 42.04 -47.96 -53.66
C LYS A 394 42.64 -48.48 -52.35
N GLU A 395 43.65 -49.34 -52.43
CA GLU A 395 44.42 -49.71 -51.22
C GLU A 395 45.13 -48.46 -50.65
N PRO A 396 45.02 -48.19 -49.33
CA PRO A 396 45.67 -47.03 -48.74
C PRO A 396 47.19 -47.08 -48.98
N PRO A 397 47.81 -45.98 -49.46
CA PRO A 397 49.24 -45.96 -49.68
C PRO A 397 50.00 -46.34 -48.40
N PRO A 398 50.95 -47.29 -48.45
CA PRO A 398 51.82 -47.57 -47.32
C PRO A 398 52.81 -46.41 -47.14
N VAL A 399 53.10 -46.04 -45.89
CA VAL A 399 54.10 -44.99 -45.56
C VAL A 399 55.56 -45.39 -45.93
N VAL A 400 55.77 -46.68 -46.30
CA VAL A 400 56.97 -47.39 -46.84
C VAL A 400 58.04 -47.91 -45.84
N ASN A 401 58.35 -49.20 -46.04
CA ASN A 401 59.42 -50.14 -45.62
C ASN A 401 60.33 -49.86 -44.42
N TYR A 402 60.16 -50.69 -43.38
CA TYR A 402 61.22 -50.98 -42.42
C TYR A 402 62.10 -52.11 -42.96
N GLU A 403 63.40 -51.87 -43.14
CA GLU A 403 64.38 -52.96 -43.15
C GLU A 403 64.40 -53.60 -41.76
N GLU A 404 64.31 -54.93 -41.73
CA GLU A 404 64.40 -55.75 -40.53
C GLU A 404 65.75 -55.56 -39.84
N ASP A 405 65.76 -55.22 -38.55
CA ASP A 405 66.75 -55.83 -37.68
C ASP A 405 66.38 -55.91 -36.19
N ALA A 406 67.03 -56.87 -35.55
CA ALA A 406 66.63 -57.53 -34.32
C ALA A 406 66.85 -56.75 -33.01
N ARG A 407 66.20 -57.27 -31.95
CA ARG A 407 66.54 -57.20 -30.50
C ARG A 407 66.01 -56.03 -29.65
N SER A 408 64.93 -56.34 -28.93
CA SER A 408 64.85 -56.47 -27.45
C SER A 408 65.49 -55.43 -26.50
N VAL A 409 64.67 -55.09 -25.49
CA VAL A 409 64.96 -54.81 -24.05
C VAL A 409 64.72 -53.36 -23.52
N THR A 410 63.77 -53.29 -22.57
CA THR A 410 63.63 -52.42 -21.35
C THR A 410 63.13 -50.96 -21.34
N SER A 411 62.02 -50.81 -20.61
CA SER A 411 61.83 -50.02 -19.37
C SER A 411 61.13 -48.64 -19.38
N MET A 412 60.11 -48.61 -18.50
CA MET A 412 59.69 -47.58 -17.54
C MET A 412 59.04 -46.25 -17.96
N GLU A 413 57.79 -46.13 -17.49
CA GLU A 413 57.12 -45.00 -16.82
C GLU A 413 56.87 -43.67 -17.57
N ARG A 414 55.58 -43.28 -17.64
CA ARG A 414 55.04 -41.91 -17.47
C ARG A 414 53.51 -42.01 -17.29
N LYS A 415 52.98 -41.70 -16.10
CA LYS A 415 52.44 -40.40 -15.65
C LYS A 415 51.24 -39.86 -16.43
N GLU A 416 50.07 -40.02 -15.79
CA GLU A 416 48.92 -39.12 -15.65
C GLU A 416 48.69 -38.01 -16.70
N ARG A 417 47.44 -37.93 -17.19
CA ARG A 417 46.69 -36.68 -17.27
C ARG A 417 45.18 -36.95 -17.32
N LEU A 418 44.54 -36.79 -16.17
CA LEU A 418 43.10 -36.66 -16.04
C LEU A 418 42.66 -35.28 -16.56
N SER A 419 41.58 -35.33 -17.34
CA SER A 419 40.84 -34.23 -17.94
C SER A 419 40.38 -33.19 -16.90
N LYS A 420 40.70 -31.92 -17.16
CA LYS A 420 40.15 -30.76 -16.45
C LYS A 420 38.81 -30.38 -17.08
N PHE A 421 37.73 -30.53 -16.32
CA PHE A 421 36.45 -29.86 -16.55
C PHE A 421 36.18 -28.98 -15.34
N GLU A 422 36.30 -27.66 -15.48
CA GLU A 422 35.81 -26.69 -14.51
C GLU A 422 35.20 -25.52 -15.27
N SER A 423 33.91 -25.29 -15.05
CA SER A 423 33.31 -23.98 -15.26
C SER A 423 32.20 -23.76 -14.22
N ILE A 424 32.13 -22.51 -13.77
CA ILE A 424 31.08 -21.87 -12.96
C ILE A 424 31.24 -21.97 -11.44
N ARG A 425 31.74 -20.87 -10.83
CA ARG A 425 30.91 -20.06 -9.91
C ARG A 425 31.47 -18.67 -9.67
N HIS A 426 30.66 -17.65 -9.93
CA HIS A 426 30.87 -16.27 -9.51
C HIS A 426 30.18 -15.97 -8.17
N SER A 427 30.68 -14.90 -7.53
CA SER A 427 30.06 -14.04 -6.51
C SER A 427 30.48 -14.26 -5.05
N ILE A 428 31.57 -13.57 -4.66
CA ILE A 428 31.68 -12.52 -3.61
C ILE A 428 33.09 -11.89 -3.81
N ALA A 429 33.22 -10.80 -4.56
CA ALA A 429 34.55 -10.25 -4.93
C ALA A 429 34.59 -8.72 -5.01
N GLY A 430 34.00 -8.02 -4.03
CA GLY A 430 34.04 -6.56 -3.97
C GLY A 430 35.19 -5.97 -3.15
N ILE A 431 35.76 -6.70 -2.17
CA ILE A 431 36.70 -6.11 -1.19
C ILE A 431 37.96 -6.99 -0.97
N ILE A 432 38.00 -8.22 -1.50
CA ILE A 432 39.17 -9.11 -1.42
C ILE A 432 39.54 -9.52 -2.84
N ARG A 433 40.74 -9.13 -3.31
CA ARG A 433 41.26 -9.57 -4.62
C ARG A 433 41.98 -10.91 -4.50
N SER A 434 41.63 -11.85 -5.38
CA SER A 434 42.40 -13.00 -5.84
C SER A 434 42.13 -13.14 -7.36
N PRO A 435 43.11 -13.52 -8.21
CA PRO A 435 43.20 -12.97 -9.57
C PRO A 435 42.36 -13.71 -10.62
N LYS A 436 41.72 -12.93 -11.50
CA LYS A 436 41.58 -13.31 -12.92
C LYS A 436 42.96 -13.17 -13.58
N SER A 437 43.33 -14.17 -14.36
CA SER A 437 44.55 -14.24 -15.16
C SER A 437 44.56 -13.13 -16.23
N ALA A 438 45.29 -12.07 -15.95
CA ALA A 438 45.86 -11.19 -16.96
C ALA A 438 47.26 -10.80 -16.47
N LEU A 439 48.28 -11.19 -17.26
CA LEU A 439 49.70 -10.85 -17.11
C LEU A 439 50.45 -11.52 -15.93
N GLY A 440 50.99 -12.72 -16.20
CA GLY A 440 52.32 -13.18 -15.80
C GLY A 440 52.89 -12.85 -14.40
N SER A 441 52.19 -13.14 -13.30
CA SER A 441 52.80 -13.12 -11.95
C SER A 441 52.15 -14.13 -11.00
N SER A 442 52.97 -15.02 -10.45
CA SER A 442 52.61 -16.21 -9.66
C SER A 442 52.52 -15.93 -8.15
N THR A 443 51.54 -15.16 -7.68
CA THR A 443 51.28 -15.07 -6.21
C THR A 443 49.79 -15.15 -5.84
N ASN A 444 49.37 -16.30 -5.30
CA ASN A 444 48.04 -16.56 -4.74
C ASN A 444 47.88 -15.91 -3.34
N LEU A 445 47.97 -14.58 -3.23
CA LEU A 445 47.91 -13.86 -1.95
C LEU A 445 46.71 -12.89 -1.88
N TYR A 446 45.95 -12.96 -0.78
CA TYR A 446 44.82 -12.09 -0.43
C TYR A 446 45.29 -10.77 0.21
N ARG A 447 44.74 -9.62 -0.20
CA ARG A 447 45.09 -8.29 0.37
C ARG A 447 43.95 -7.26 0.21
N PHE A 448 43.95 -6.23 1.07
CA PHE A 448 43.21 -4.97 0.86
C PHE A 448 44.10 -3.96 0.10
N GLU A 449 44.81 -3.08 0.80
CA GLU A 449 45.95 -2.27 0.33
C GLU A 449 47.20 -2.64 1.15
N GLY A 450 48.28 -3.11 0.50
CA GLY A 450 49.54 -3.44 1.18
C GLY A 450 49.93 -4.93 1.10
N THR A 451 50.33 -5.50 2.24
CA THR A 451 50.88 -6.86 2.36
C THR A 451 49.86 -7.92 1.93
N GLY A 452 50.34 -8.97 1.26
CA GLY A 452 49.54 -10.11 0.82
C GLY A 452 49.67 -11.29 1.77
N PHE A 453 48.56 -12.02 1.98
CA PHE A 453 48.48 -13.15 2.91
C PHE A 453 47.98 -14.41 2.20
N SER A 454 48.40 -15.59 2.68
CA SER A 454 48.09 -16.87 2.03
C SER A 454 46.61 -17.27 2.14
N ASN A 455 45.87 -16.71 3.11
CA ASN A 455 44.45 -16.96 3.31
C ASN A 455 43.75 -15.75 3.96
N ILE A 456 42.42 -15.68 3.83
CA ILE A 456 41.61 -14.59 4.38
C ILE A 456 41.71 -14.47 5.91
N PRO A 457 41.70 -15.55 6.71
CA PRO A 457 41.90 -15.45 8.16
C PRO A 457 43.18 -14.70 8.57
N GLN A 458 44.31 -14.97 7.91
CA GLN A 458 45.56 -14.25 8.17
C GLN A 458 45.48 -12.76 7.83
N LEU A 459 44.84 -12.40 6.70
CA LEU A 459 44.59 -11.01 6.33
C LEU A 459 43.76 -10.29 7.41
N ILE A 460 42.67 -10.91 7.86
CA ILE A 460 41.79 -10.33 8.88
C ILE A 460 42.51 -10.21 10.22
N ASP A 461 43.25 -11.24 10.64
CA ASP A 461 44.02 -11.24 11.89
C ASP A 461 45.09 -10.14 11.94
N HIS A 462 45.81 -9.94 10.82
CA HIS A 462 46.78 -8.86 10.70
C HIS A 462 46.14 -7.49 10.90
N HIS A 463 45.08 -7.16 10.15
CA HIS A 463 44.42 -5.84 10.26
C HIS A 463 43.68 -5.65 11.60
N TYR A 464 43.16 -6.73 12.18
CA TYR A 464 42.53 -6.72 13.49
C TYR A 464 43.52 -6.48 14.63
N THR A 465 44.70 -7.11 14.57
CA THR A 465 45.72 -7.04 15.64
C THR A 465 46.55 -5.76 15.53
N THR A 466 46.97 -5.39 14.32
CA THR A 466 47.80 -4.18 14.08
C THR A 466 46.99 -2.89 14.09
N LYS A 467 45.65 -2.97 14.02
CA LYS A 467 44.75 -1.84 13.83
C LYS A 467 45.08 -1.00 12.58
N GLN A 468 45.74 -1.61 11.60
CA GLN A 468 46.04 -0.99 10.32
C GLN A 468 44.74 -0.73 9.54
N VAL A 469 44.62 0.49 9.00
CA VAL A 469 43.49 0.88 8.15
C VAL A 469 43.37 -0.04 6.92
N ILE A 470 42.15 -0.42 6.57
CA ILE A 470 41.84 -1.33 5.44
C ILE A 470 42.23 -0.67 4.11
N THR A 471 41.91 0.62 3.95
CA THR A 471 42.41 1.46 2.85
C THR A 471 42.78 2.84 3.39
N LYS A 472 43.84 3.45 2.86
CA LYS A 472 44.28 4.78 3.29
C LYS A 472 43.18 5.84 3.10
N LYS A 473 42.40 5.71 2.03
CA LYS A 473 41.31 6.63 1.69
C LYS A 473 40.12 6.55 2.65
N SER A 474 39.79 5.36 3.15
CA SER A 474 38.62 5.16 4.00
C SER A 474 38.90 5.40 5.49
N GLY A 475 40.14 5.19 5.93
CA GLY A 475 40.50 5.26 7.35
C GLY A 475 39.83 4.19 8.23
N VAL A 476 39.16 3.19 7.63
CA VAL A 476 38.40 2.16 8.36
C VAL A 476 39.34 1.17 9.04
N VAL A 477 39.07 0.84 10.31
CA VAL A 477 39.84 -0.13 11.12
C VAL A 477 38.92 -1.25 11.61
N LEU A 478 39.45 -2.48 11.67
CA LEU A 478 38.73 -3.62 12.23
C LEU A 478 38.72 -3.56 13.77
N LEU A 479 37.52 -3.46 14.35
CA LEU A 479 37.34 -3.31 15.79
C LEU A 479 37.04 -4.62 16.50
N ASN A 480 35.88 -5.22 16.22
CA ASN A 480 35.38 -6.43 16.88
C ASN A 480 34.82 -7.40 15.84
N PRO A 481 35.22 -8.69 15.84
CA PRO A 481 34.58 -9.69 14.99
C PRO A 481 33.14 -9.92 15.47
N ILE A 482 32.19 -9.97 14.53
CA ILE A 482 30.80 -10.35 14.83
C ILE A 482 30.70 -11.87 14.62
N PRO A 483 30.67 -12.69 15.69
CA PRO A 483 30.55 -14.12 15.54
C PRO A 483 29.18 -14.49 14.96
N LYS A 484 29.14 -15.49 14.07
CA LYS A 484 27.87 -16.08 13.64
C LYS A 484 27.19 -16.70 14.85
N ASP A 485 25.88 -16.53 14.95
CA ASP A 485 25.07 -17.17 15.97
C ASP A 485 25.01 -18.69 15.70
N LYS A 486 25.93 -19.43 16.34
CA LYS A 486 26.10 -20.87 16.15
C LYS A 486 24.84 -21.66 16.50
N LYS A 487 23.91 -21.09 17.28
CA LYS A 487 22.67 -21.78 17.67
C LYS A 487 21.73 -22.01 16.49
N TRP A 488 21.64 -21.06 15.57
CA TRP A 488 20.65 -21.09 14.50
C TRP A 488 21.26 -21.33 13.11
N VAL A 489 22.58 -21.23 12.98
CA VAL A 489 23.26 -21.40 11.70
C VAL A 489 23.54 -22.89 11.47
N LEU A 490 22.89 -23.47 10.47
CA LEU A 490 23.12 -24.84 9.98
C LEU A 490 23.85 -24.78 8.65
N ASN A 491 24.66 -25.81 8.32
CA ASN A 491 25.26 -25.91 6.99
C ASN A 491 24.33 -26.65 6.03
N HIS A 492 24.41 -26.36 4.73
CA HIS A 492 23.63 -27.06 3.72
C HIS A 492 23.90 -28.57 3.71
N GLU A 493 25.13 -28.98 4.01
CA GLU A 493 25.52 -30.38 4.12
C GLU A 493 24.81 -31.11 5.28
N ASP A 494 24.23 -30.37 6.23
CA ASP A 494 23.50 -30.93 7.38
C ASP A 494 22.03 -31.25 7.04
N VAL A 495 21.56 -30.89 5.84
CA VAL A 495 20.16 -30.98 5.42
C VAL A 495 20.05 -31.76 4.11
N THR A 496 19.28 -32.86 4.10
CA THR A 496 18.89 -33.56 2.88
C THR A 496 17.47 -33.17 2.49
N LEU A 497 17.27 -32.60 1.31
CA LEU A 497 15.94 -32.30 0.78
C LEU A 497 15.24 -33.57 0.29
N GLY A 498 13.94 -33.66 0.52
CA GLY A 498 13.06 -34.73 0.07
C GLY A 498 11.93 -34.19 -0.81
N GLU A 499 10.72 -34.71 -0.62
CA GLU A 499 9.54 -34.38 -1.42
C GLU A 499 9.09 -32.92 -1.25
N LEU A 500 8.51 -32.36 -2.31
CA LEU A 500 7.89 -31.04 -2.31
C LEU A 500 6.59 -31.07 -1.50
N LEU A 501 6.49 -30.22 -0.47
CA LEU A 501 5.30 -30.07 0.37
C LEU A 501 4.38 -28.94 -0.13
N GLY A 502 4.95 -27.87 -0.69
CA GLY A 502 4.18 -26.72 -1.15
C GLY A 502 5.02 -25.65 -1.84
N LYS A 503 4.36 -24.58 -2.30
CA LYS A 503 5.01 -23.41 -2.92
C LYS A 503 4.52 -22.15 -2.21
N GLY A 504 5.47 -21.35 -1.73
CA GLY A 504 5.21 -20.04 -1.12
C GLY A 504 5.69 -18.89 -2.00
N ASN A 505 5.58 -17.66 -1.49
CA ASN A 505 5.89 -16.43 -2.24
C ASN A 505 7.37 -16.30 -2.65
N PHE A 506 8.29 -16.91 -1.90
CA PHE A 506 9.74 -16.80 -2.11
C PHE A 506 10.36 -18.03 -2.77
N GLY A 507 9.62 -19.14 -2.84
CA GLY A 507 10.16 -20.42 -3.29
C GLY A 507 9.34 -21.62 -2.79
N GLU A 508 9.91 -22.79 -2.98
CA GLU A 508 9.33 -24.08 -2.61
C GLU A 508 9.50 -24.39 -1.11
N VAL A 509 8.61 -25.21 -0.57
CA VAL A 509 8.73 -25.83 0.74
C VAL A 509 8.90 -27.32 0.55
N TYR A 510 10.01 -27.88 1.00
CA TYR A 510 10.30 -29.31 0.93
C TYR A 510 10.22 -29.95 2.31
N LYS A 511 9.95 -31.24 2.32
CA LYS A 511 10.31 -32.10 3.45
C LYS A 511 11.82 -32.25 3.44
N GLY A 512 12.44 -32.30 4.60
CA GLY A 512 13.87 -32.54 4.72
C GLY A 512 14.18 -33.45 5.90
N ILE A 513 15.42 -33.93 5.93
CA ILE A 513 15.97 -34.74 7.03
C ILE A 513 17.30 -34.12 7.42
N LEU A 514 17.46 -33.81 8.70
CA LEU A 514 18.74 -33.38 9.28
C LEU A 514 19.68 -34.57 9.47
N LYS A 515 20.99 -34.31 9.64
CA LYS A 515 21.99 -35.36 9.91
C LYS A 515 21.64 -36.29 11.08
N ASP A 516 21.01 -35.76 12.12
CA ASP A 516 20.55 -36.49 13.30
C ASP A 516 19.24 -37.27 13.08
N LYS A 517 18.77 -37.35 11.83
CA LYS A 517 17.52 -38.00 11.38
C LYS A 517 16.24 -37.27 11.76
N THR A 518 16.32 -36.04 12.28
CA THR A 518 15.14 -35.21 12.54
C THR A 518 14.46 -34.81 11.23
N ALA A 519 13.15 -35.08 11.11
CA ALA A 519 12.35 -34.63 9.97
C ALA A 519 12.00 -33.13 10.10
N VAL A 520 12.17 -32.39 9.01
CA VAL A 520 12.05 -30.92 8.99
C VAL A 520 11.27 -30.43 7.77
N ALA A 521 10.74 -29.21 7.86
CA ALA A 521 10.24 -28.46 6.72
C ALA A 521 11.32 -27.45 6.28
N VAL A 522 11.65 -27.44 4.99
CA VAL A 522 12.72 -26.62 4.41
C VAL A 522 12.11 -25.65 3.41
N LYS A 523 12.00 -24.38 3.82
CA LYS A 523 11.55 -23.29 2.94
C LYS A 523 12.77 -22.77 2.18
N THR A 524 12.70 -22.75 0.85
CA THR A 524 13.78 -22.28 -0.02
C THR A 524 13.50 -20.87 -0.52
N CYS A 525 14.56 -20.12 -0.80
CA CYS A 525 14.49 -18.84 -1.50
C CYS A 525 15.18 -18.97 -2.85
N LYS A 526 14.46 -18.64 -3.94
CA LYS A 526 15.02 -18.71 -5.29
C LYS A 526 16.22 -17.77 -5.47
N GLU A 527 17.20 -18.21 -6.27
CA GLU A 527 18.47 -17.50 -6.43
C GLU A 527 18.36 -16.21 -7.25
N ASP A 528 17.41 -16.14 -8.16
CA ASP A 528 17.13 -15.03 -9.08
C ASP A 528 16.33 -13.88 -8.44
N LEU A 529 15.84 -14.05 -7.21
CA LEU A 529 15.10 -13.00 -6.52
C LEU A 529 15.98 -11.78 -6.19
N PRO A 530 15.45 -10.54 -6.31
CA PRO A 530 16.12 -9.33 -5.84
C PRO A 530 16.58 -9.43 -4.39
N GLN A 531 17.72 -8.81 -4.06
CA GLN A 531 18.31 -8.85 -2.72
C GLN A 531 17.35 -8.37 -1.62
N GLU A 532 16.50 -7.38 -1.92
CA GLU A 532 15.48 -6.89 -0.99
C GLU A 532 14.43 -7.95 -0.63
N LEU A 533 14.03 -8.79 -1.59
CA LEU A 533 13.11 -9.90 -1.33
C LEU A 533 13.79 -11.01 -0.54
N LYS A 534 15.09 -11.25 -0.75
CA LYS A 534 15.88 -12.19 0.07
C LYS A 534 16.02 -11.71 1.52
N ILE A 535 16.14 -10.40 1.74
CA ILE A 535 16.11 -9.81 3.10
C ILE A 535 14.72 -10.03 3.73
N LYS A 536 13.64 -9.80 2.98
CA LYS A 536 12.27 -10.09 3.46
C LYS A 536 12.05 -11.56 3.76
N PHE A 537 12.64 -12.48 3.00
CA PHE A 537 12.60 -13.92 3.28
C PHE A 537 13.22 -14.25 4.65
N LEU A 538 14.39 -13.70 4.95
CA LEU A 538 15.06 -13.91 6.25
C LEU A 538 14.34 -13.25 7.45
N GLN A 539 13.37 -12.36 7.19
CA GLN A 539 12.57 -11.74 8.25
C GLN A 539 11.76 -12.77 9.03
N GLU A 540 11.23 -13.81 8.37
CA GLU A 540 10.50 -14.90 9.01
C GLU A 540 11.36 -15.62 10.05
N ALA A 541 12.60 -15.97 9.68
CA ALA A 541 13.55 -16.57 10.61
C ALA A 541 13.91 -15.61 11.76
N LYS A 542 14.08 -14.31 11.49
CA LYS A 542 14.36 -13.30 12.53
C LYS A 542 13.25 -13.23 13.58
N ILE A 543 12.00 -13.33 13.16
CA ILE A 543 10.84 -13.33 14.04
C ILE A 543 10.77 -14.64 14.84
N LEU A 544 10.82 -15.80 14.17
CA LEU A 544 10.67 -17.10 14.81
C LEU A 544 11.81 -17.46 15.78
N LYS A 545 13.02 -16.93 15.61
CA LYS A 545 14.15 -17.09 16.56
C LYS A 545 13.79 -16.71 18.00
N GLN A 546 12.81 -15.82 18.18
CA GLN A 546 12.43 -15.26 19.47
C GLN A 546 11.28 -16.03 20.12
N TYR A 547 10.68 -17.01 19.42
CA TYR A 547 9.42 -17.63 19.82
C TYR A 547 9.57 -19.11 20.17
N ASP A 548 8.97 -19.50 21.29
CA ASP A 548 8.87 -20.90 21.72
C ASP A 548 7.52 -21.07 22.41
N HIS A 549 6.55 -21.63 21.69
CA HIS A 549 5.19 -21.82 22.16
C HIS A 549 4.55 -23.03 21.45
N PRO A 550 3.76 -23.89 22.13
CA PRO A 550 3.23 -25.13 21.55
C PRO A 550 2.33 -24.91 20.32
N ASN A 551 1.73 -23.74 20.16
CA ASN A 551 0.86 -23.38 19.03
C ASN A 551 1.53 -22.45 18.00
N ILE A 552 2.85 -22.33 18.02
CA ILE A 552 3.63 -21.60 17.00
C ILE A 552 4.62 -22.58 16.38
N VAL A 553 4.79 -22.53 15.05
CA VAL A 553 5.79 -23.38 14.39
C VAL A 553 7.21 -23.03 14.88
N LYS A 554 7.98 -24.04 15.21
CA LYS A 554 9.34 -23.88 15.74
C LYS A 554 10.36 -23.75 14.62
N LEU A 555 11.19 -22.71 14.70
CA LEU A 555 12.40 -22.61 13.91
C LEU A 555 13.44 -23.59 14.46
N ILE A 556 14.11 -24.32 13.58
CA ILE A 556 15.25 -25.18 13.91
C ILE A 556 16.56 -24.50 13.50
N GLY A 557 16.61 -23.89 12.32
CA GLY A 557 17.81 -23.20 11.87
C GLY A 557 17.68 -22.52 10.51
N VAL A 558 18.78 -21.92 10.06
CA VAL A 558 18.91 -21.25 8.77
C VAL A 558 20.22 -21.63 8.09
N CYS A 559 20.16 -21.95 6.80
CA CYS A 559 21.33 -22.20 5.96
C CYS A 559 21.55 -20.98 5.06
N THR A 560 22.51 -20.14 5.42
CA THR A 560 22.79 -18.86 4.74
C THR A 560 24.20 -18.80 4.13
N GLN A 561 24.97 -19.89 4.24
CA GLN A 561 26.39 -19.91 3.86
C GLN A 561 26.57 -20.03 2.35
N ARG A 562 25.58 -20.59 1.65
CA ARG A 562 25.51 -20.73 0.20
C ARG A 562 24.08 -20.51 -0.29
N GLN A 563 23.92 -20.31 -1.60
CA GLN A 563 22.62 -20.34 -2.24
C GLN A 563 22.28 -21.78 -2.70
N PRO A 564 20.98 -22.14 -2.73
CA PRO A 564 19.82 -21.36 -2.28
C PRO A 564 19.74 -21.25 -0.74
N ILE A 565 19.17 -20.15 -0.21
CA ILE A 565 19.03 -19.95 1.24
C ILE A 565 17.89 -20.83 1.78
N TYR A 566 18.11 -21.47 2.94
CA TYR A 566 17.09 -22.28 3.62
C TYR A 566 16.65 -21.72 4.97
N ILE A 567 15.35 -21.78 5.25
CA ILE A 567 14.77 -21.68 6.60
C ILE A 567 14.26 -23.07 6.97
N ILE A 568 14.81 -23.63 8.05
CA ILE A 568 14.52 -24.97 8.53
C ILE A 568 13.59 -24.86 9.74
N MET A 569 12.40 -25.44 9.63
CA MET A 569 11.36 -25.44 10.67
C MET A 569 10.99 -26.88 11.04
N GLU A 570 10.32 -27.06 12.18
CA GLU A 570 9.73 -28.35 12.51
C GLU A 570 8.76 -28.82 11.41
N LEU A 571 8.81 -30.11 11.08
CA LEU A 571 7.82 -30.70 10.18
C LEU A 571 6.54 -30.98 10.94
N VAL A 572 5.44 -30.34 10.53
CA VAL A 572 4.12 -30.57 11.13
C VAL A 572 3.34 -31.54 10.22
N PRO A 573 3.14 -32.81 10.62
CA PRO A 573 2.82 -33.90 9.69
C PRO A 573 1.40 -33.87 9.11
N GLY A 574 0.44 -33.21 9.75
CA GLY A 574 -0.94 -33.12 9.27
C GLY A 574 -1.16 -32.06 8.17
N GLY A 575 -0.11 -31.33 7.78
CA GLY A 575 -0.18 -30.32 6.73
C GLY A 575 -1.00 -29.09 7.12
N ASP A 576 -1.42 -28.31 6.12
CA ASP A 576 -2.19 -27.08 6.34
C ASP A 576 -3.61 -27.36 6.81
N PHE A 577 -4.11 -26.49 7.70
CA PHE A 577 -5.38 -26.67 8.38
C PHE A 577 -6.59 -26.54 7.44
N LEU A 578 -6.48 -25.74 6.37
CA LEU A 578 -7.56 -25.63 5.37
C LEU A 578 -7.76 -26.96 4.62
N SER A 579 -6.68 -27.56 4.12
CA SER A 579 -6.71 -28.88 3.50
C SER A 579 -7.16 -29.96 4.48
N PHE A 580 -6.71 -29.89 5.74
CA PHE A 580 -7.12 -30.79 6.80
C PHE A 580 -8.64 -30.74 7.04
N LEU A 581 -9.22 -29.54 7.21
CA LEU A 581 -10.66 -29.34 7.41
C LEU A 581 -11.48 -29.95 6.27
N ARG A 582 -11.07 -29.71 5.02
CA ARG A 582 -11.77 -30.22 3.83
C ARG A 582 -11.67 -31.74 3.71
N LYS A 583 -10.49 -32.30 3.94
CA LYS A 583 -10.23 -33.75 3.83
C LYS A 583 -10.93 -34.54 4.93
N LYS A 584 -11.05 -33.97 6.13
CA LYS A 584 -11.58 -34.62 7.33
C LYS A 584 -12.96 -34.11 7.74
N LYS A 585 -13.67 -33.40 6.86
CA LYS A 585 -14.95 -32.74 7.16
C LYS A 585 -15.99 -33.65 7.83
N ASP A 586 -16.03 -34.94 7.44
CA ASP A 586 -17.00 -35.91 7.95
C ASP A 586 -16.54 -36.60 9.24
N GLU A 587 -15.24 -36.48 9.59
CA GLU A 587 -14.63 -37.09 10.79
C GLU A 587 -14.50 -36.08 11.95
N ILE A 588 -14.40 -34.79 11.65
CA ILE A 588 -14.14 -33.74 12.64
C ILE A 588 -15.39 -33.42 13.44
N LYS A 589 -15.32 -33.68 14.76
CA LYS A 589 -16.39 -33.34 15.70
C LYS A 589 -16.28 -31.89 16.16
N LEU A 590 -17.41 -31.33 16.60
CA LEU A 590 -17.50 -29.96 17.15
C LEU A 590 -16.45 -29.66 18.24
N LYS A 591 -16.26 -30.60 19.17
CA LYS A 591 -15.25 -30.50 20.24
C LYS A 591 -13.83 -30.27 19.69
N GLN A 592 -13.53 -30.88 18.55
CA GLN A 592 -12.23 -30.77 17.89
C GLN A 592 -12.08 -29.40 17.20
N LEU A 593 -13.15 -28.90 16.55
CA LEU A 593 -13.17 -27.53 15.99
C LEU A 593 -12.89 -26.47 17.06
N VAL A 594 -13.57 -26.56 18.21
CA VAL A 594 -13.35 -25.65 19.34
C VAL A 594 -11.94 -25.78 19.90
N LYS A 595 -11.37 -27.00 19.94
CA LYS A 595 -9.97 -27.19 20.33
C LYS A 595 -9.02 -26.49 19.37
N PHE A 596 -9.21 -26.61 18.05
CA PHE A 596 -8.38 -25.91 17.06
C PHE A 596 -8.48 -24.39 17.21
N SER A 597 -9.68 -23.85 17.43
CA SER A 597 -9.88 -22.43 17.72
C SER A 597 -9.14 -21.98 18.97
N LEU A 598 -9.16 -22.79 20.04
CA LEU A 598 -8.44 -22.49 21.28
C LEU A 598 -6.92 -22.53 21.10
N ASP A 599 -6.42 -23.52 20.36
CA ASP A 599 -4.99 -23.66 20.03
C ASP A 599 -4.52 -22.43 19.23
N ALA A 600 -5.28 -21.97 18.23
CA ALA A 600 -5.01 -20.74 17.48
C ALA A 600 -5.07 -19.49 18.36
N ALA A 601 -6.08 -19.33 19.22
CA ALA A 601 -6.18 -18.20 20.15
C ALA A 601 -5.00 -18.16 21.14
N SER A 602 -4.54 -19.32 21.61
CA SER A 602 -3.36 -19.42 22.48
C SER A 602 -2.09 -18.97 21.76
N GLY A 603 -1.90 -19.39 20.51
CA GLY A 603 -0.77 -18.92 19.69
C GLY A 603 -0.80 -17.42 19.46
N MET A 604 -1.96 -16.87 19.06
CA MET A 604 -2.08 -15.43 18.83
C MET A 604 -1.96 -14.58 20.10
N SER A 605 -2.45 -15.08 21.25
CA SER A 605 -2.23 -14.40 22.53
C SER A 605 -0.75 -14.36 22.92
N TYR A 606 0.01 -15.41 22.59
CA TYR A 606 1.46 -15.41 22.77
C TYR A 606 2.13 -14.38 21.85
N LEU A 607 1.75 -14.32 20.56
CA LEU A 607 2.28 -13.32 19.62
C LEU A 607 1.96 -11.88 20.05
N GLU A 608 0.74 -11.62 20.51
CA GLU A 608 0.31 -10.33 21.06
C GLU A 608 1.21 -9.93 22.24
N SER A 609 1.53 -10.86 23.15
CA SER A 609 2.45 -10.60 24.29
C SER A 609 3.89 -10.28 23.88
N LYS A 610 4.27 -10.58 22.63
CA LYS A 610 5.58 -10.29 22.03
C LYS A 610 5.55 -9.08 21.10
N ASN A 611 4.45 -8.32 21.10
CA ASN A 611 4.19 -7.22 20.18
C ASN A 611 4.36 -7.64 18.70
N CYS A 612 3.99 -8.88 18.38
CA CYS A 612 4.06 -9.43 17.04
C CYS A 612 2.70 -9.36 16.37
N ILE A 613 2.65 -8.66 15.23
CA ILE A 613 1.49 -8.58 14.35
C ILE A 613 1.71 -9.55 13.19
N HIS A 614 0.84 -10.54 13.03
CA HIS A 614 0.98 -11.62 12.05
C HIS A 614 0.60 -11.20 10.63
N ARG A 615 -0.53 -10.49 10.47
CA ARG A 615 -1.02 -9.88 9.21
C ARG A 615 -1.49 -10.82 8.10
N ASP A 616 -1.37 -12.14 8.29
CA ASP A 616 -1.84 -13.16 7.34
C ASP A 616 -2.34 -14.42 8.07
N LEU A 617 -3.09 -14.22 9.16
CA LEU A 617 -3.71 -15.32 9.89
C LEU A 617 -4.90 -15.87 9.09
N ALA A 618 -4.79 -17.13 8.66
CA ALA A 618 -5.81 -17.84 7.89
C ALA A 618 -5.65 -19.36 8.07
N ALA A 619 -6.68 -20.14 7.72
CA ALA A 619 -6.61 -21.60 7.85
C ALA A 619 -5.47 -22.21 7.01
N ARG A 620 -5.16 -21.66 5.83
CA ARG A 620 -4.03 -22.09 4.98
C ARG A 620 -2.65 -21.87 5.63
N ASN A 621 -2.55 -20.96 6.59
CA ASN A 621 -1.31 -20.59 7.29
C ASN A 621 -1.27 -21.16 8.72
N CYS A 622 -2.19 -22.07 9.05
CA CYS A 622 -2.13 -22.89 10.25
C CYS A 622 -1.80 -24.33 9.84
N LEU A 623 -1.07 -25.06 10.68
CA LEU A 623 -0.68 -26.44 10.46
C LEU A 623 -1.25 -27.34 11.57
N VAL A 624 -1.56 -28.59 11.25
CA VAL A 624 -2.08 -29.56 12.22
C VAL A 624 -1.02 -30.60 12.56
N GLY A 625 -0.54 -30.59 13.80
CA GLY A 625 0.44 -31.54 14.29
C GLY A 625 -0.16 -32.83 14.82
N GLU A 626 0.70 -33.65 15.41
CA GLU A 626 0.29 -34.84 16.15
C GLU A 626 -0.72 -34.49 17.25
N ASN A 627 -1.60 -35.45 17.57
CA ASN A 627 -2.68 -35.27 18.54
C ASN A 627 -3.63 -34.09 18.21
N ASN A 628 -3.72 -33.72 16.93
CA ASN A 628 -4.54 -32.61 16.43
C ASN A 628 -4.26 -31.29 17.16
N ILE A 629 -2.98 -30.98 17.39
CA ILE A 629 -2.54 -29.68 17.91
C ILE A 629 -2.39 -28.71 16.74
N LEU A 630 -3.09 -27.58 16.78
CA LEU A 630 -2.92 -26.55 15.74
C LEU A 630 -1.73 -25.64 16.08
N LYS A 631 -0.90 -25.37 15.06
CA LYS A 631 0.23 -24.44 15.12
C LYS A 631 0.10 -23.36 14.05
N ILE A 632 0.39 -22.12 14.41
CA ILE A 632 0.42 -20.98 13.47
C ILE A 632 1.76 -20.98 12.74
N SER A 633 1.74 -20.71 11.44
CA SER A 633 2.89 -20.72 10.53
C SER A 633 2.86 -19.53 9.57
N ASP A 634 3.86 -19.47 8.69
CA ASP A 634 4.09 -18.44 7.66
C ASP A 634 4.19 -16.99 8.20
N PHE A 635 5.35 -16.68 8.78
CA PHE A 635 5.63 -15.37 9.38
C PHE A 635 6.26 -14.38 8.38
N GLY A 636 6.17 -14.65 7.07
CA GLY A 636 6.79 -13.82 6.03
C GLY A 636 6.25 -12.38 5.99
N MET A 637 5.00 -12.17 6.41
CA MET A 637 4.38 -10.84 6.48
C MET A 637 4.47 -10.18 7.87
N SER A 638 4.83 -10.95 8.90
CA SER A 638 4.77 -10.54 10.29
C SER A 638 5.74 -9.40 10.63
N ARG A 639 5.35 -8.56 11.59
CA ARG A 639 6.16 -7.43 12.08
C ARG A 639 6.14 -7.39 13.60
N GLN A 640 7.26 -6.97 14.19
CA GLN A 640 7.37 -6.72 15.62
C GLN A 640 7.43 -5.22 15.81
N GLU A 641 6.46 -4.65 16.52
CA GLU A 641 6.31 -3.19 16.66
C GLU A 641 6.03 -2.82 18.12
N ASP A 642 6.97 -2.15 18.78
CA ASP A 642 6.85 -1.78 20.20
C ASP A 642 5.70 -0.79 20.47
N GLY A 643 5.30 -0.02 19.44
CA GLY A 643 4.13 0.87 19.49
C GLY A 643 2.78 0.19 19.20
N GLY A 644 2.78 -1.12 18.90
CA GLY A 644 1.57 -1.91 18.63
C GLY A 644 0.87 -1.65 17.30
N VAL A 645 1.33 -0.68 16.51
CA VAL A 645 0.74 -0.31 15.21
C VAL A 645 1.82 -0.25 14.14
N TYR A 646 1.58 -0.94 13.03
CA TYR A 646 2.40 -0.90 11.81
C TYR A 646 1.66 -0.19 10.68
N SER A 647 2.27 0.83 10.08
CA SER A 647 1.74 1.53 8.90
C SER A 647 2.48 1.05 7.64
N SER A 648 1.76 0.46 6.68
CA SER A 648 2.34 -0.09 5.44
C SER A 648 1.98 0.77 4.22
N SER A 649 2.98 1.14 3.41
CA SER A 649 2.82 1.99 2.20
C SER A 649 2.77 1.23 0.87
N GLY A 650 2.65 -0.11 0.85
CA GLY A 650 2.54 -0.83 -0.42
C GLY A 650 2.84 -2.33 -0.36
N LEU A 651 1.83 -3.15 -0.07
CA LEU A 651 1.91 -4.61 -0.24
C LEU A 651 1.20 -5.02 -1.53
N LYS A 652 1.92 -5.68 -2.45
CA LYS A 652 1.39 -6.18 -3.73
C LYS A 652 0.51 -7.44 -3.60
N GLN A 653 0.47 -8.08 -2.43
CA GLN A 653 -0.37 -9.26 -2.16
C GLN A 653 -0.92 -9.17 -0.73
N ILE A 654 -2.12 -8.60 -0.58
CA ILE A 654 -2.83 -8.52 0.70
C ILE A 654 -3.94 -9.59 0.69
N PRO A 655 -4.12 -10.39 1.75
CA PRO A 655 -5.18 -11.39 1.82
C PRO A 655 -6.55 -10.73 2.10
N ILE A 656 -7.09 -10.00 1.12
CA ILE A 656 -8.21 -9.04 1.25
C ILE A 656 -9.37 -9.57 2.12
N LYS A 657 -9.82 -10.81 1.90
CA LYS A 657 -10.95 -11.39 2.65
C LYS A 657 -10.65 -11.67 4.14
N TRP A 658 -9.40 -11.76 4.53
CA TRP A 658 -8.97 -11.96 5.92
C TRP A 658 -8.59 -10.64 6.60
N THR A 659 -8.29 -9.60 5.83
CA THR A 659 -7.76 -8.34 6.35
C THR A 659 -8.87 -7.41 6.87
N ALA A 660 -8.63 -6.78 8.01
CA ALA A 660 -9.51 -5.80 8.63
C ALA A 660 -9.66 -4.51 7.78
N PRO A 661 -10.80 -3.80 7.86
CA PRO A 661 -11.06 -2.62 7.01
C PRO A 661 -10.04 -1.49 7.22
N GLU A 662 -9.61 -1.23 8.46
CA GLU A 662 -8.60 -0.20 8.75
C GLU A 662 -7.22 -0.52 8.17
N ALA A 663 -6.88 -1.81 8.10
CA ALA A 663 -5.64 -2.28 7.50
C ALA A 663 -5.70 -2.21 5.96
N LEU A 664 -6.87 -2.45 5.35
CA LEU A 664 -7.10 -2.31 3.91
C LEU A 664 -7.18 -0.85 3.44
N ASN A 665 -7.84 0.01 4.21
CA ASN A 665 -8.10 1.40 3.82
C ASN A 665 -6.94 2.33 4.13
N TYR A 666 -6.26 2.11 5.25
CA TYR A 666 -5.26 3.04 5.77
C TYR A 666 -3.89 2.38 5.98
N GLY A 667 -3.73 1.10 5.62
CA GLY A 667 -2.48 0.38 5.83
C GLY A 667 -2.12 0.18 7.31
N ARG A 668 -3.07 0.36 8.23
CA ARG A 668 -2.88 0.31 9.69
C ARG A 668 -3.09 -1.11 10.21
N TYR A 669 -2.01 -1.83 10.46
CA TYR A 669 -2.01 -3.17 11.05
C TYR A 669 -1.71 -3.10 12.54
N SER A 670 -2.40 -3.92 13.34
CA SER A 670 -2.23 -4.05 14.79
C SER A 670 -2.76 -5.40 15.28
N SER A 671 -2.61 -5.72 16.57
CA SER A 671 -3.20 -6.93 17.17
C SER A 671 -4.71 -7.02 16.92
N GLU A 672 -5.43 -5.90 16.96
CA GLU A 672 -6.87 -5.83 16.69
C GLU A 672 -7.21 -6.16 15.22
N SER A 673 -6.29 -5.90 14.28
CA SER A 673 -6.45 -6.34 12.88
C SER A 673 -6.25 -7.85 12.71
N ASP A 674 -5.39 -8.46 13.54
CA ASP A 674 -5.27 -9.92 13.60
C ASP A 674 -6.47 -10.56 14.28
N VAL A 675 -7.14 -9.89 15.24
CA VAL A 675 -8.40 -10.35 15.84
C VAL A 675 -9.51 -10.46 14.78
N TRP A 676 -9.58 -9.52 13.85
CA TRP A 676 -10.49 -9.63 12.69
C TRP A 676 -10.19 -10.89 11.87
N SER A 677 -8.91 -11.10 11.55
CA SER A 677 -8.42 -12.28 10.81
C SER A 677 -8.76 -13.57 11.54
N PHE A 678 -8.67 -13.57 12.88
CA PHE A 678 -9.07 -14.68 13.73
C PHE A 678 -10.57 -14.97 13.64
N GLY A 679 -11.42 -13.94 13.58
CA GLY A 679 -12.85 -14.12 13.32
C GLY A 679 -13.11 -14.84 11.99
N ILE A 680 -12.35 -14.51 10.94
CA ILE A 680 -12.42 -15.19 9.64
C ILE A 680 -11.91 -16.64 9.75
N LEU A 681 -10.82 -16.89 10.48
CA LEU A 681 -10.32 -18.24 10.75
C LEU A 681 -11.34 -19.10 11.49
N LEU A 682 -12.06 -18.53 12.47
CA LEU A 682 -13.18 -19.22 13.11
C LEU A 682 -14.26 -19.56 12.08
N TRP A 683 -14.64 -18.62 11.22
CA TRP A 683 -15.63 -18.90 10.17
C TRP A 683 -15.17 -20.02 9.23
N GLU A 684 -13.90 -20.03 8.80
CA GLU A 684 -13.31 -21.13 8.02
C GLU A 684 -13.38 -22.47 8.79
N THR A 685 -13.07 -22.45 10.09
CA THR A 685 -13.08 -23.63 10.95
C THR A 685 -14.47 -24.26 11.02
N PHE A 686 -15.49 -23.47 11.34
CA PHE A 686 -16.86 -23.96 11.53
C PHE A 686 -17.64 -24.14 10.23
N SER A 687 -17.16 -23.60 9.11
CA SER A 687 -17.65 -23.93 7.76
C SER A 687 -16.92 -25.10 7.12
N LEU A 688 -15.96 -25.73 7.82
CA LEU A 688 -15.16 -26.85 7.32
C LEU A 688 -14.35 -26.48 6.05
N GLY A 689 -13.81 -25.26 6.03
CA GLY A 689 -12.89 -24.80 4.99
C GLY A 689 -13.55 -24.21 3.76
N VAL A 690 -14.79 -23.72 3.85
CA VAL A 690 -15.41 -22.94 2.77
C VAL A 690 -14.64 -21.63 2.60
N CYS A 691 -14.54 -21.14 1.34
CA CYS A 691 -13.91 -19.85 1.07
C CYS A 691 -14.75 -18.71 1.69
N PRO A 692 -14.15 -17.81 2.49
CA PRO A 692 -14.86 -16.66 3.05
C PRO A 692 -15.54 -15.80 1.98
N TYR A 693 -16.67 -15.20 2.33
CA TYR A 693 -17.50 -14.41 1.42
C TYR A 693 -17.83 -15.19 0.14
N PRO A 694 -18.57 -16.32 0.26
CA PRO A 694 -18.87 -17.18 -0.88
C PRO A 694 -19.62 -16.40 -1.95
N GLY A 695 -19.23 -16.59 -3.22
CA GLY A 695 -19.82 -15.88 -4.36
C GLY A 695 -19.36 -14.43 -4.56
N MET A 696 -18.51 -13.88 -3.67
CA MET A 696 -17.99 -12.52 -3.80
C MET A 696 -16.53 -12.50 -4.26
N THR A 697 -16.20 -11.58 -5.17
CA THR A 697 -14.81 -11.21 -5.49
C THR A 697 -14.18 -10.45 -4.31
N ASN A 698 -12.85 -10.27 -4.33
CA ASN A 698 -12.16 -9.51 -3.29
C ASN A 698 -12.68 -8.06 -3.19
N GLN A 699 -12.94 -7.41 -4.33
CA GLN A 699 -13.49 -6.06 -4.36
C GLN A 699 -14.90 -6.00 -3.78
N GLN A 700 -15.78 -6.92 -4.19
CA GLN A 700 -17.14 -6.99 -3.66
C GLN A 700 -17.16 -7.25 -2.15
N ALA A 701 -16.33 -8.16 -1.65
CA ALA A 701 -16.22 -8.45 -0.23
C ALA A 701 -15.80 -7.20 0.56
N ARG A 702 -14.80 -6.45 0.06
CA ARG A 702 -14.38 -5.17 0.67
C ARG A 702 -15.53 -4.17 0.71
N GLU A 703 -16.19 -3.91 -0.41
CA GLU A 703 -17.29 -2.95 -0.50
C GLU A 703 -18.47 -3.32 0.42
N GLN A 704 -18.80 -4.60 0.55
CA GLN A 704 -19.86 -5.07 1.44
C GLN A 704 -19.49 -4.87 2.91
N VAL A 705 -18.25 -5.19 3.30
CA VAL A 705 -17.75 -4.98 4.67
C VAL A 705 -17.83 -3.51 5.08
N GLU A 706 -17.48 -2.60 4.17
CA GLU A 706 -17.61 -1.14 4.34
C GLU A 706 -19.07 -0.70 4.53
N ARG A 707 -20.02 -1.35 3.84
CA ARG A 707 -21.46 -1.12 4.01
C ARG A 707 -22.05 -1.74 5.29
N GLY A 708 -21.22 -2.37 6.12
CA GLY A 708 -21.63 -2.98 7.38
C GLY A 708 -22.01 -4.47 7.28
N TYR A 709 -21.87 -5.10 6.11
CA TYR A 709 -22.12 -6.54 5.98
C TYR A 709 -21.11 -7.36 6.80
N ARG A 710 -21.59 -8.44 7.42
CA ARG A 710 -20.79 -9.49 8.06
C ARG A 710 -21.33 -10.86 7.65
N MET A 711 -20.44 -11.85 7.55
CA MET A 711 -20.84 -13.19 7.13
C MET A 711 -21.84 -13.81 8.11
N SER A 712 -22.82 -14.53 7.58
CA SER A 712 -23.75 -15.33 8.37
C SER A 712 -23.06 -16.49 9.07
N ALA A 713 -23.68 -17.02 10.13
CA ALA A 713 -23.17 -18.17 10.84
C ALA A 713 -23.07 -19.40 9.91
N PRO A 714 -21.94 -20.14 9.93
CA PRO A 714 -21.86 -21.42 9.25
C PRO A 714 -22.92 -22.41 9.74
N GLN A 715 -23.31 -23.34 8.89
CA GLN A 715 -24.27 -24.38 9.24
C GLN A 715 -23.74 -25.21 10.43
N HIS A 716 -24.57 -25.43 11.45
CA HIS A 716 -24.21 -26.14 12.69
C HIS A 716 -23.14 -25.44 13.57
N CYS A 717 -22.84 -24.16 13.34
CA CYS A 717 -22.00 -23.37 14.24
C CYS A 717 -22.74 -23.05 15.56
N PRO A 718 -22.15 -23.31 16.74
CA PRO A 718 -22.76 -22.91 18.01
C PRO A 718 -22.92 -21.39 18.12
N GLU A 719 -24.03 -20.95 18.72
CA GLU A 719 -24.34 -19.53 18.89
C GLU A 719 -23.24 -18.79 19.69
N ASP A 720 -22.71 -19.41 20.73
CA ASP A 720 -21.61 -18.86 21.54
C ASP A 720 -20.34 -18.60 20.68
N ILE A 721 -20.06 -19.45 19.69
CA ILE A 721 -18.94 -19.27 18.76
C ILE A 721 -19.25 -18.14 17.77
N PHE A 722 -20.46 -18.10 17.22
CA PHE A 722 -20.82 -17.04 16.28
C PHE A 722 -20.81 -15.65 16.95
N LYS A 723 -21.21 -15.56 18.22
CA LYS A 723 -21.06 -14.34 19.04
C LYS A 723 -19.61 -13.89 19.09
N ILE A 724 -18.66 -14.80 19.32
CA ILE A 724 -17.22 -14.49 19.25
C ILE A 724 -16.84 -13.95 17.87
N MET A 725 -17.24 -14.61 16.78
CA MET A 725 -16.94 -14.14 15.41
C MET A 725 -17.45 -12.71 15.18
N THR A 726 -18.69 -12.41 15.60
CA THR A 726 -19.27 -11.07 15.44
C THR A 726 -18.54 -9.99 16.24
N LYS A 727 -18.09 -10.29 17.47
CA LYS A 727 -17.24 -9.38 18.26
C LYS A 727 -15.89 -9.12 17.57
N CYS A 728 -15.28 -10.15 16.99
CA CYS A 728 -14.03 -10.01 16.24
C CYS A 728 -14.18 -9.11 15.01
N TRP A 729 -15.37 -9.03 14.42
CA TRP A 729 -15.66 -8.20 13.25
C TRP A 729 -16.32 -6.85 13.56
N ASP A 730 -16.19 -6.35 14.79
CA ASP A 730 -16.56 -4.95 15.05
C ASP A 730 -15.75 -4.05 14.11
N TYR A 731 -16.45 -3.08 13.49
CA TYR A 731 -15.82 -2.18 12.54
C TYR A 731 -14.71 -1.34 13.22
N LYS A 732 -14.94 -0.92 14.47
CA LYS A 732 -13.95 -0.17 15.25
C LYS A 732 -12.94 -1.13 15.90
N PRO A 733 -11.64 -1.00 15.62
CA PRO A 733 -10.62 -1.89 16.18
C PRO A 733 -10.64 -1.97 17.71
N GLU A 734 -10.85 -0.83 18.38
CA GLU A 734 -10.86 -0.71 19.84
C GLU A 734 -12.00 -1.45 20.54
N ASN A 735 -13.05 -1.83 19.81
CA ASN A 735 -14.18 -2.61 20.33
C ASN A 735 -13.95 -4.12 20.23
N ARG A 736 -12.91 -4.55 19.50
CA ARG A 736 -12.63 -5.98 19.31
C ARG A 736 -11.98 -6.54 20.59
N PRO A 737 -12.29 -7.80 20.94
CA PRO A 737 -11.74 -8.43 22.14
C PRO A 737 -10.24 -8.72 21.97
N LYS A 738 -9.51 -8.78 23.10
CA LYS A 738 -8.09 -9.20 23.07
C LYS A 738 -7.98 -10.72 22.91
N PHE A 739 -6.84 -11.21 22.42
CA PHE A 739 -6.65 -12.67 22.26
C PHE A 739 -6.69 -13.41 23.61
N SER A 740 -6.22 -12.80 24.69
CA SER A 740 -6.34 -13.37 26.04
C SER A 740 -7.79 -13.52 26.52
N GLU A 741 -8.71 -12.67 26.06
CA GLU A 741 -10.15 -12.77 26.35
C GLU A 741 -10.79 -13.87 25.51
N LEU A 742 -10.47 -13.90 24.21
CA LEU A 742 -10.90 -14.93 23.27
C LEU A 742 -10.49 -16.34 23.74
N GLN A 743 -9.26 -16.49 24.23
CA GLN A 743 -8.76 -17.75 24.80
C GLN A 743 -9.58 -18.20 26.01
N LYS A 744 -9.95 -17.27 26.91
CA LYS A 744 -10.80 -17.56 28.08
C LYS A 744 -12.21 -17.97 27.65
N GLU A 745 -12.84 -17.23 26.74
CA GLU A 745 -14.19 -17.54 26.22
C GLU A 745 -14.22 -18.93 25.57
N LEU A 746 -13.25 -19.23 24.70
CA LEU A 746 -13.14 -20.56 24.04
C LEU A 746 -12.85 -21.69 25.02
N THR A 747 -12.09 -21.43 26.09
CA THR A 747 -11.86 -22.42 27.16
C THR A 747 -13.16 -22.78 27.87
N VAL A 748 -14.00 -21.79 28.16
CA VAL A 748 -15.32 -22.01 28.78
C VAL A 748 -16.22 -22.82 27.84
N ILE A 749 -16.28 -22.45 26.55
CA ILE A 749 -17.09 -23.17 25.55
C ILE A 749 -16.62 -24.62 25.40
N LYS A 750 -15.31 -24.86 25.35
CA LYS A 750 -14.73 -26.21 25.29
C LYS A 750 -15.16 -27.08 26.48
N ARG A 751 -15.21 -26.51 27.69
CA ARG A 751 -15.70 -27.21 28.89
C ARG A 751 -17.19 -27.55 28.78
N LYS A 752 -18.02 -26.60 28.34
CA LYS A 752 -19.47 -26.80 28.14
C LYS A 752 -19.78 -27.93 27.15
N ILE A 753 -18.97 -28.08 26.10
CA ILE A 753 -19.16 -29.13 25.06
C ILE A 753 -18.58 -30.49 25.50
N THR A 754 -17.78 -30.51 26.57
CA THR A 754 -17.16 -31.74 27.10
C THR A 754 -17.96 -32.36 28.24
N GLN A 755 -18.80 -31.58 28.90
CA GLN A 755 -19.87 -32.04 29.79
C GLN A 755 -21.06 -32.46 28.95
#